data_AF-A0A2N2JQ27-F1
#
_entry.id   AF-A0A2N2JQ27-F1
#
_cell.length_a   1.000
_cell.length_b   1.000
_cell.length_c   1.000
_cell.angle_alpha   90.00
_cell.angle_beta   90.00
_cell.angle_gamma   90.00
#
_symmetry.space_group_name_H-M   'P 1'
#
loop_
_entity.id
_entity.type
_entity.pdbx_description
1 polymer ?
#
loop_
_entity_poly.entity_id
_entity_poly.type
_entity_poly.pdbx_seq_one_letter_code
_entity_poly.pdbx_strand_id
1 'polypeptide(L)'
;MAIFGCVAAALGGLGFGCGGDDGVQVVEDAVSDTITAADTTTTPDDTTPGGDADGAATDSVAADTVAADTVVTEDTSATCSKPCDPHASCVAGQCVCDQGWTGSGFACEDVDECEDGTAVCGSAAACGNLPGTWTCVCPDGSEGQAISCDLSDCGCGWETTGCHLRTGALEVVALDLWARPVPGATVEVTSAAGEAVTFDGGLAALCGNGAFTLRVGAPDHHDVTQTLSYAGPSSPDALTAQGAMPFGGGVVITRGTRTVAGEPVEVTTVWAGLAHRWFAASARPWHPDTLVELLMNGETTWKRVTEDLRAASQLITISIWWWRSDFELLRGTPSESVNLGASARRQNTVMAILEASPAAKKVLVNQFFSQDGLLANFNVDDALIAKGEATGDGFEFMGHANEAAGTFDVAPAAPDFGAALAEARPDAAAAQWLDENPPEAFIPTQVVDMTDLPLGLGSFDIPLASWHQKFLTMDQDVAYIGGMNFNLADWDTDEHLVFDPRRMPFDASRADRQAVLDKEDEPQAPRTDFHTRIEGAAVRDAVDVFHQRWAHQRAAGVRFADRSTDFTVAPADPGVPGGVPLQVVATMPAPFDEYAILETLVRAIGQAEHYIFIEDQYMRAPILGDAIIDRMAEVPALQLIVFTNAIGEWSDPGCWQTYLENEAFESLWPDRYGLFQLRSYASVDTDCTFCWDEVDAHFVAHDLHAKLVIIDDVYLEVGSCNHNNRGLLYEGELAIAVHDAAWVEAQRHRVFGNLIGPAYSPTVGAEDVLQAFRTAAAFNQAAYDEWDDEGFDLDLDGHPVPAKYIPSGFVYPMSFPEPTECFLESIGADVT
;
A
#
# COMPACT_ATOMS: atom_id res chain seq x y z
N MET A 1 -2.44 -26.68 -1.83
CA MET A 1 -1.90 -28.07 -1.83
C MET A 1 -2.15 -28.86 -0.54
N ALA A 2 -1.82 -28.36 0.66
CA ALA A 2 -1.94 -29.13 1.92
C ALA A 2 -3.37 -29.60 2.27
N ILE A 3 -4.39 -28.80 1.95
CA ILE A 3 -5.80 -29.12 2.26
C ILE A 3 -6.34 -30.18 1.28
N PHE A 4 -6.22 -29.97 -0.04
CA PHE A 4 -6.77 -30.89 -1.06
C PHE A 4 -6.02 -32.23 -1.16
N GLY A 5 -4.69 -32.24 -1.06
CA GLY A 5 -3.91 -33.49 -1.02
C GLY A 5 -4.24 -34.35 0.21
N CYS A 6 -4.58 -33.72 1.33
CA CYS A 6 -4.96 -34.43 2.54
C CYS A 6 -6.43 -34.86 2.58
N VAL A 7 -7.37 -34.17 1.91
CA VAL A 7 -8.76 -34.65 1.77
C VAL A 7 -8.78 -35.98 1.00
N ALA A 8 -7.95 -36.12 -0.04
CA ALA A 8 -7.76 -37.38 -0.74
C ALA A 8 -7.18 -38.49 0.17
N ALA A 9 -6.18 -38.16 1.00
CA ALA A 9 -5.55 -39.10 1.94
C ALA A 9 -6.43 -39.46 3.16
N ALA A 10 -7.30 -38.55 3.61
CA ALA A 10 -8.21 -38.76 4.74
C ALA A 10 -9.47 -39.56 4.32
N LEU A 11 -9.92 -39.40 3.08
CA LEU A 11 -11.06 -40.15 2.53
C LEU A 11 -10.67 -41.51 1.96
N GLY A 12 -9.44 -41.65 1.44
CA GLY A 12 -8.87 -42.92 0.98
C GLY A 12 -7.88 -43.46 2.01
N GLY A 13 -8.32 -44.31 2.93
CA GLY A 13 -7.48 -44.91 3.98
C GLY A 13 -6.35 -45.84 3.50
N LEU A 14 -5.40 -45.32 2.72
CA LEU A 14 -4.17 -45.96 2.29
C LEU A 14 -3.05 -44.91 2.33
N GLY A 15 -2.08 -45.13 3.21
CA GLY A 15 -0.94 -44.23 3.36
C GLY A 15 -0.06 -44.21 2.12
N PHE A 16 0.19 -43.01 1.60
CA PHE A 16 1.33 -42.70 0.75
C PHE A 16 2.01 -41.46 1.30
N GLY A 17 3.32 -41.59 1.57
CA GLY A 17 4.20 -40.48 1.86
C GLY A 17 4.57 -39.76 0.57
N CYS A 18 4.69 -38.43 0.64
CA CYS A 18 5.15 -37.60 -0.45
C CYS A 18 6.60 -37.95 -0.80
N GLY A 19 6.85 -38.29 -2.07
CA GLY A 19 8.19 -38.40 -2.63
C GLY A 19 8.17 -38.86 -4.09
N GLY A 20 8.84 -38.09 -4.94
CA GLY A 20 9.58 -38.53 -6.13
C GLY A 20 8.80 -38.88 -7.40
N ASP A 21 9.18 -38.24 -8.50
CA ASP A 21 8.83 -38.52 -9.89
C ASP A 21 8.92 -40.00 -10.28
N ASP A 22 8.04 -40.42 -11.21
CA ASP A 22 8.34 -41.41 -12.25
C ASP A 22 7.21 -41.52 -13.30
N GLY A 23 7.54 -41.11 -14.54
CA GLY A 23 7.18 -41.78 -15.81
C GLY A 23 5.72 -42.17 -16.12
N VAL A 24 5.09 -41.38 -17.00
CA VAL A 24 3.83 -41.70 -17.70
C VAL A 24 4.03 -42.81 -18.76
N GLN A 25 3.08 -43.76 -18.82
CA GLN A 25 2.79 -44.57 -20.02
C GLN A 25 1.30 -44.37 -20.38
N VAL A 26 1.06 -43.66 -21.49
CA VAL A 26 -0.25 -43.40 -22.08
C VAL A 26 -0.80 -44.66 -22.72
N VAL A 27 -2.06 -45.00 -22.43
CA VAL A 27 -2.87 -45.94 -23.23
C VAL A 27 -3.94 -45.13 -23.93
N GLU A 28 -3.79 -44.97 -25.25
CA GLU A 28 -4.82 -44.41 -26.13
C GLU A 28 -6.05 -45.32 -26.13
N ASP A 29 -7.23 -44.74 -25.99
CA ASP A 29 -8.47 -45.33 -26.51
C ASP A 29 -9.30 -44.28 -27.23
N ALA A 30 -9.52 -44.55 -28.51
CA ALA A 30 -10.24 -43.74 -29.47
C ALA A 30 -11.76 -43.89 -29.31
N VAL A 31 -12.49 -42.78 -29.39
CA VAL A 31 -13.89 -42.80 -29.84
C VAL A 31 -14.13 -41.63 -30.79
N SER A 32 -14.48 -41.98 -32.03
CA SER A 32 -15.00 -41.08 -33.05
C SER A 32 -16.44 -40.68 -32.74
N ASP A 33 -16.85 -39.48 -33.13
CA ASP A 33 -17.96 -39.35 -34.08
C ASP A 33 -18.05 -37.94 -34.69
N THR A 34 -18.02 -37.93 -36.02
CA THR A 34 -18.44 -36.85 -36.93
C THR A 34 -19.97 -36.70 -36.95
N ILE A 35 -20.50 -35.49 -37.21
CA ILE A 35 -21.35 -35.16 -38.38
C ILE A 35 -22.08 -33.79 -38.27
N THR A 36 -21.67 -32.91 -39.20
CA THR A 36 -22.41 -31.95 -40.06
C THR A 36 -23.15 -30.70 -39.57
N ALA A 37 -22.85 -29.64 -40.33
CA ALA A 37 -23.45 -28.32 -40.46
C ALA A 37 -24.86 -28.26 -41.10
N ALA A 38 -25.55 -27.15 -40.83
CA ALA A 38 -26.45 -26.42 -41.74
C ALA A 38 -26.50 -24.95 -41.23
N ASP A 39 -25.90 -23.99 -41.92
CA ASP A 39 -26.49 -23.13 -42.96
C ASP A 39 -27.78 -22.40 -42.53
N THR A 40 -27.70 -21.06 -42.41
CA THR A 40 -28.65 -20.16 -43.09
C THR A 40 -28.03 -18.79 -43.29
N THR A 41 -28.04 -18.40 -44.55
CA THR A 41 -27.70 -17.11 -45.15
C THR A 41 -28.86 -16.12 -45.02
N THR A 42 -28.55 -14.82 -44.87
CA THR A 42 -29.16 -13.72 -45.67
C THR A 42 -28.39 -12.39 -45.49
N THR A 43 -27.94 -11.85 -46.62
CA THR A 43 -27.42 -10.49 -46.90
C THR A 43 -28.54 -9.64 -47.57
N PRO A 44 -28.29 -8.44 -48.15
CA PRO A 44 -27.84 -7.13 -47.62
C PRO A 44 -28.67 -5.94 -48.19
N ASP A 45 -28.36 -4.69 -47.82
CA ASP A 45 -28.26 -3.47 -48.67
C ASP A 45 -28.13 -2.23 -47.76
N ASP A 46 -27.06 -1.44 -47.82
CA ASP A 46 -26.72 -0.38 -48.81
C ASP A 46 -27.50 0.94 -48.60
N THR A 47 -26.74 2.02 -48.36
CA THR A 47 -26.97 3.35 -48.93
C THR A 47 -25.92 4.35 -48.43
N THR A 48 -25.03 4.74 -49.32
CA THR A 48 -24.41 6.07 -49.33
C THR A 48 -25.27 7.04 -50.14
N PRO A 49 -25.04 8.36 -50.00
CA PRO A 49 -24.57 9.07 -51.20
C PRO A 49 -23.49 10.13 -50.90
N GLY A 50 -22.54 10.26 -51.84
CA GLY A 50 -21.48 11.28 -51.84
C GLY A 50 -21.84 12.58 -52.57
N GLY A 51 -20.90 13.53 -52.52
CA GLY A 51 -20.85 14.75 -53.31
C GLY A 51 -19.58 15.55 -53.04
N ASP A 52 -18.65 15.52 -54.00
CA ASP A 52 -17.36 16.24 -54.07
C ASP A 52 -17.51 17.76 -54.33
N ALA A 53 -16.54 18.57 -53.85
CA ALA A 53 -15.52 19.24 -54.69
C ALA A 53 -14.86 20.49 -54.05
N ASP A 54 -13.52 20.46 -54.03
CA ASP A 54 -12.51 21.51 -54.30
C ASP A 54 -12.46 22.87 -53.56
N GLY A 55 -11.28 23.16 -52.99
CA GLY A 55 -10.81 24.53 -52.72
C GLY A 55 -9.56 24.62 -51.83
N ALA A 56 -8.38 24.70 -52.44
CA ALA A 56 -7.06 24.81 -51.81
C ALA A 56 -6.79 26.16 -51.09
N ALA A 57 -5.93 26.14 -50.04
CA ALA A 57 -4.60 26.80 -50.00
C ALA A 57 -4.03 26.97 -48.57
N THR A 58 -2.84 26.39 -48.36
CA THR A 58 -1.61 26.86 -47.64
C THR A 58 -1.77 27.56 -46.27
N ASP A 59 -1.04 27.16 -45.23
CA ASP A 59 0.41 27.38 -45.11
C ASP A 59 0.99 26.59 -43.93
N SER A 60 2.25 26.19 -44.07
CA SER A 60 3.00 25.30 -43.21
C SER A 60 4.32 25.96 -42.85
N VAL A 61 4.73 25.95 -41.58
CA VAL A 61 6.15 26.18 -41.23
C VAL A 61 6.57 25.24 -40.11
N ALA A 62 7.66 24.53 -40.38
CA ALA A 62 8.34 23.55 -39.56
C ALA A 62 9.40 24.16 -38.63
N ALA A 63 9.84 23.34 -37.69
CA ALA A 63 10.89 23.55 -36.70
C ALA A 63 12.29 23.80 -37.29
N ASP A 64 13.19 24.45 -36.52
CA ASP A 64 14.51 23.87 -36.18
C ASP A 64 15.21 24.61 -35.02
N THR A 65 16.07 23.85 -34.35
CA THR A 65 16.90 24.03 -33.15
C THR A 65 18.20 24.83 -33.37
N VAL A 66 18.74 25.51 -32.33
CA VAL A 66 20.20 25.67 -32.06
C VAL A 66 20.45 25.94 -30.56
N ALA A 67 21.49 25.31 -29.99
CA ALA A 67 21.97 25.44 -28.61
C ALA A 67 23.08 26.49 -28.40
N ALA A 68 23.20 26.90 -27.12
CA ALA A 68 24.36 27.44 -26.38
C ALA A 68 24.97 28.81 -26.76
N ASP A 69 24.83 29.79 -25.87
CA ASP A 69 25.95 30.66 -25.48
C ASP A 69 25.77 31.25 -24.05
N THR A 70 26.92 31.55 -23.48
CA THR A 70 27.38 31.80 -22.12
C THR A 70 26.62 32.86 -21.27
N VAL A 71 26.43 32.55 -19.99
CA VAL A 71 25.98 33.48 -18.93
C VAL A 71 27.07 34.53 -18.64
N VAL A 72 26.77 35.80 -18.89
CA VAL A 72 27.47 36.95 -18.29
C VAL A 72 26.56 37.53 -17.21
N THR A 73 27.00 37.46 -15.97
CA THR A 73 26.39 38.14 -14.83
C THR A 73 26.67 39.65 -14.92
N GLU A 74 25.65 40.49 -15.12
CA GLU A 74 25.69 41.90 -14.71
C GLU A 74 24.83 42.10 -13.47
N ASP A 75 25.54 42.19 -12.35
CA ASP A 75 25.13 42.76 -11.07
C ASP A 75 24.62 44.20 -11.28
N THR A 76 23.33 44.42 -11.02
CA THR A 76 22.74 45.76 -10.92
C THR A 76 22.29 46.03 -9.49
N SER A 77 23.18 45.82 -8.52
CA SER A 77 23.04 46.47 -7.21
C SER A 77 23.43 47.96 -7.33
N ALA A 78 22.44 48.83 -7.47
CA ALA A 78 22.65 50.27 -7.42
C ALA A 78 23.00 50.71 -5.98
N THR A 79 24.28 50.67 -5.60
CA THR A 79 24.73 51.15 -4.27
C THR A 79 25.08 52.63 -4.28
N CYS A 80 24.49 53.43 -3.39
CA CYS A 80 24.82 54.84 -3.18
C CYS A 80 26.17 55.00 -2.46
N SER A 81 26.98 55.99 -2.85
CA SER A 81 28.34 56.19 -2.29
C SER A 81 28.38 56.65 -0.83
N LYS A 82 27.24 56.99 -0.24
CA LYS A 82 27.04 57.28 1.19
C LYS A 82 25.74 56.63 1.66
N PRO A 83 25.66 56.16 2.92
CA PRO A 83 24.41 55.63 3.46
C PRO A 83 23.34 56.72 3.48
N CYS A 84 22.14 56.36 3.01
CA CYS A 84 20.96 57.22 3.03
C CYS A 84 20.39 57.37 4.44
N ASP A 85 19.46 58.30 4.62
CA ASP A 85 18.63 58.39 5.83
C ASP A 85 17.86 57.07 6.05
N PRO A 86 17.55 56.66 7.31
CA PRO A 86 16.78 55.44 7.58
C PRO A 86 15.42 55.34 6.90
N HIS A 87 14.83 56.47 6.48
CA HIS A 87 13.57 56.54 5.73
C HIS A 87 13.80 56.96 4.26
N ALA A 88 14.90 56.51 3.66
CA ALA A 88 15.24 56.76 2.26
C ALA A 88 15.89 55.56 1.58
N SER A 89 15.50 55.34 0.32
CA SER A 89 16.00 54.29 -0.55
C SER A 89 16.99 54.83 -1.60
N CYS A 90 18.01 54.06 -1.93
CA CYS A 90 18.96 54.42 -2.99
C CYS A 90 18.39 54.03 -4.37
N VAL A 91 18.12 55.04 -5.21
CA VAL A 91 17.62 54.84 -6.57
C VAL A 91 18.58 55.51 -7.54
N ALA A 92 19.15 54.73 -8.47
CA ALA A 92 20.09 55.21 -9.50
C ALA A 92 21.29 56.04 -8.96
N GLY A 93 21.77 55.71 -7.76
CA GLY A 93 22.92 56.39 -7.13
C GLY A 93 22.57 57.66 -6.37
N GLN A 94 21.29 57.99 -6.18
CA GLN A 94 20.81 59.08 -5.34
C GLN A 94 19.88 58.55 -4.23
N CYS A 95 20.00 59.11 -3.02
CA CYS A 95 19.05 58.80 -1.94
C CYS A 95 17.74 59.55 -2.18
N VAL A 96 16.62 58.85 -2.11
CA VAL A 96 15.27 59.39 -2.27
C VAL A 96 14.47 58.97 -1.04
N CYS A 97 13.81 59.92 -0.37
CA CYS A 97 12.96 59.61 0.79
C CYS A 97 11.87 58.60 0.41
N ASP A 98 11.57 57.68 1.31
CA ASP A 98 10.54 56.67 1.14
C ASP A 98 9.15 57.33 1.10
N GLN A 99 8.14 56.60 0.61
CA GLN A 99 6.77 57.11 0.53
C GLN A 99 6.25 57.49 1.93
N GLY A 100 5.59 58.65 2.05
CA GLY A 100 5.18 59.25 3.32
C GLY A 100 6.25 60.13 3.99
N TRP A 101 7.42 60.28 3.35
CA TRP A 101 8.51 61.11 3.84
C TRP A 101 8.97 62.11 2.77
N THR A 102 9.44 63.28 3.19
CA THR A 102 9.92 64.35 2.31
C THR A 102 11.29 64.85 2.75
N GLY A 103 12.11 65.32 1.81
CA GLY A 103 13.43 65.85 2.12
C GLY A 103 14.49 65.53 1.09
N SER A 104 15.75 65.46 1.55
CA SER A 104 16.93 65.38 0.68
C SER A 104 17.42 63.95 0.41
N GLY A 105 16.75 62.94 0.95
CA GLY A 105 17.20 61.54 0.97
C GLY A 105 18.32 61.25 1.98
N PHE A 106 19.00 62.28 2.50
CA PHE A 106 19.96 62.20 3.61
C PHE A 106 19.43 62.80 4.92
N ALA A 107 18.25 63.40 4.84
CA ALA A 107 17.44 63.88 5.95
C ALA A 107 16.01 63.85 5.43
N CYS A 108 15.21 62.93 5.96
CA CYS A 108 13.81 62.74 5.60
C CYS A 108 12.94 63.07 6.81
N GLU A 109 11.93 63.89 6.59
CA GLU A 109 10.94 64.30 7.58
C GLU A 109 9.60 63.69 7.19
N ASP A 110 8.84 63.29 8.20
CA ASP A 110 7.49 62.75 8.04
C ASP A 110 6.58 63.77 7.34
N VAL A 111 5.77 63.31 6.39
CA VAL A 111 4.73 64.14 5.77
C VAL A 111 3.48 64.00 6.61
N ASP A 112 2.97 65.10 7.18
CA ASP A 112 1.69 65.06 7.89
C ASP A 112 0.53 65.15 6.88
N GLU A 113 0.07 64.00 6.39
CA GLU A 113 -1.00 63.97 5.38
C GLU A 113 -2.34 64.51 5.92
N CYS A 114 -2.51 64.58 7.25
CA CYS A 114 -3.68 65.17 7.88
C CYS A 114 -3.63 66.71 7.84
N GLU A 115 -2.47 67.33 8.04
CA GLU A 115 -2.27 68.78 7.95
C GLU A 115 -2.21 69.25 6.48
N ASP A 116 -1.57 68.47 5.61
CA ASP A 116 -1.48 68.74 4.17
C ASP A 116 -2.80 68.50 3.42
N GLY A 117 -3.78 67.87 4.07
CA GLY A 117 -5.11 67.60 3.53
C GLY A 117 -5.12 66.57 2.39
N THR A 118 -4.04 65.80 2.27
CA THR A 118 -3.87 64.70 1.30
C THR A 118 -4.40 63.37 1.85
N ALA A 119 -4.59 63.26 3.16
CA ALA A 119 -5.23 62.13 3.81
C ALA A 119 -6.70 61.98 3.38
N VAL A 120 -7.03 60.82 2.81
CA VAL A 120 -8.41 60.48 2.42
C VAL A 120 -9.07 59.70 3.55
N CYS A 121 -9.86 60.38 4.38
CA CYS A 121 -10.69 59.75 5.41
C CYS A 121 -12.19 59.87 5.08
N GLY A 122 -12.98 58.88 5.52
CA GLY A 122 -14.45 58.94 5.42
C GLY A 122 -15.05 60.16 6.12
N SER A 123 -16.24 60.59 5.70
CA SER A 123 -16.90 61.85 6.12
C SER A 123 -17.16 62.02 7.62
N ALA A 124 -16.98 60.97 8.42
CA ALA A 124 -17.16 60.96 9.88
C ALA A 124 -15.90 60.50 10.67
N ALA A 125 -14.76 60.27 10.01
CA ALA A 125 -13.51 59.89 10.66
C ALA A 125 -12.67 61.11 11.05
N ALA A 126 -11.94 61.01 12.17
CA ALA A 126 -10.86 61.93 12.52
C ALA A 126 -9.53 61.42 11.93
N CYS A 127 -8.75 62.29 11.29
CA CYS A 127 -7.43 61.92 10.77
C CYS A 127 -6.38 61.96 11.90
N GLY A 128 -5.54 60.93 11.98
CA GLY A 128 -4.36 60.88 12.84
C GLY A 128 -3.10 60.65 12.02
N ASN A 129 -2.11 61.54 12.15
CA ASN A 129 -0.83 61.39 11.49
C ASN A 129 0.06 60.35 12.19
N LEU A 130 0.77 59.52 11.43
CA LEU A 130 1.71 58.51 11.90
C LEU A 130 3.03 58.63 11.13
N PRO A 131 4.19 58.25 11.69
CA PRO A 131 5.44 58.32 10.94
C PRO A 131 5.42 57.48 9.64
N GLY A 132 5.48 58.16 8.50
CA GLY A 132 5.43 57.65 7.14
C GLY A 132 4.03 57.38 6.59
N THR A 133 2.95 57.71 7.32
CA THR A 133 1.58 57.42 6.90
C THR A 133 0.51 58.12 7.75
N TRP A 134 -0.77 57.90 7.47
CA TRP A 134 -1.88 58.40 8.29
C TRP A 134 -2.85 57.26 8.63
N THR A 135 -3.66 57.48 9.65
CA THR A 135 -4.78 56.60 10.05
C THR A 135 -6.06 57.40 10.17
N CYS A 136 -7.21 56.76 9.92
CA CYS A 136 -8.51 57.34 10.19
C CYS A 136 -9.12 56.67 11.43
N VAL A 137 -9.56 57.49 12.38
CA VAL A 137 -10.21 57.06 13.63
C VAL A 137 -11.70 57.29 13.50
N CYS A 138 -12.49 56.22 13.46
CA CYS A 138 -13.96 56.33 13.42
C CYS A 138 -14.52 56.63 14.83
N PRO A 139 -15.76 57.14 14.96
CA PRO A 139 -16.36 57.54 16.24
C PRO A 139 -16.53 56.42 17.29
N ASP A 140 -16.43 55.16 16.89
CA ASP A 140 -16.49 53.99 17.75
C ASP A 140 -15.12 53.57 18.32
N GLY A 141 -14.05 54.29 17.95
CA GLY A 141 -12.68 54.03 18.40
C GLY A 141 -11.90 53.03 17.55
N SER A 142 -12.44 52.59 16.42
CA SER A 142 -11.70 51.77 15.45
C SER A 142 -10.70 52.61 14.64
N GLU A 143 -9.53 52.03 14.31
CA GLU A 143 -8.43 52.68 13.59
C GLU A 143 -8.09 51.92 12.29
N GLY A 144 -7.93 52.64 11.18
CA GLY A 144 -7.50 52.07 9.88
C GLY A 144 -7.58 53.07 8.72
N GLN A 145 -7.03 52.74 7.55
CA GLN A 145 -7.04 53.59 6.34
C GLN A 145 -8.35 53.51 5.53
N ALA A 146 -9.48 53.19 6.17
CA ALA A 146 -10.74 52.92 5.49
C ALA A 146 -11.42 54.20 4.93
N ILE A 147 -11.92 54.11 3.69
CA ILE A 147 -12.52 55.22 2.92
C ILE A 147 -13.96 55.56 3.38
N SER A 148 -14.55 54.86 4.35
CA SER A 148 -15.94 55.07 4.79
C SER A 148 -16.16 54.77 6.28
N CYS A 149 -16.71 55.73 7.04
CA CYS A 149 -17.30 55.54 8.38
C CYS A 149 -18.85 55.67 8.32
N ASP A 150 -19.49 55.23 7.24
CA ASP A 150 -20.95 55.18 7.16
C ASP A 150 -21.47 53.83 7.68
N LEU A 151 -22.02 53.84 8.90
CA LEU A 151 -22.58 52.68 9.61
C LEU A 151 -23.96 52.22 9.08
N SER A 152 -24.38 52.69 7.90
CA SER A 152 -25.71 52.39 7.36
C SER A 152 -25.75 51.61 6.04
N ASP A 153 -24.58 51.26 5.47
CA ASP A 153 -24.50 50.48 4.23
C ASP A 153 -23.51 49.31 4.38
N CYS A 154 -23.86 48.34 5.22
CA CYS A 154 -23.14 47.07 5.30
C CYS A 154 -23.58 46.16 4.13
N GLY A 155 -23.16 46.50 2.92
CA GLY A 155 -23.04 45.52 1.84
C GLY A 155 -21.89 44.57 2.19
N CYS A 156 -22.21 43.36 2.62
CA CYS A 156 -21.22 42.34 2.96
C CYS A 156 -20.52 41.89 1.66
N GLY A 157 -19.40 42.52 1.33
CA GLY A 157 -18.48 42.04 0.30
C GLY A 157 -17.52 40.99 0.88
N TRP A 158 -17.14 40.03 0.04
CA TRP A 158 -16.36 38.82 0.37
C TRP A 158 -14.91 39.07 0.86
N GLU A 159 -14.50 40.33 0.93
CA GLU A 159 -13.17 40.76 1.36
C GLU A 159 -13.34 41.92 2.33
N THR A 160 -13.20 41.71 3.64
CA THR A 160 -12.70 42.72 4.61
C THR A 160 -12.74 42.18 6.05
N THR A 161 -11.65 42.45 6.77
CA THR A 161 -11.39 42.28 8.20
C THR A 161 -12.29 43.13 9.13
N GLY A 162 -13.51 43.47 8.70
CA GLY A 162 -14.39 44.43 9.37
C GLY A 162 -15.84 43.99 9.56
N CYS A 163 -16.17 42.69 9.38
CA CYS A 163 -17.53 42.23 9.63
C CYS A 163 -17.84 42.30 11.15
N HIS A 164 -18.77 43.16 11.58
CA HIS A 164 -19.30 43.07 12.93
C HIS A 164 -19.95 41.69 13.11
N LEU A 165 -19.36 40.84 13.95
CA LEU A 165 -19.78 39.47 14.31
C LEU A 165 -21.19 39.35 14.96
N ARG A 166 -22.07 40.34 14.77
CA ARG A 166 -23.45 40.34 15.28
C ARG A 166 -24.42 39.58 14.38
N THR A 167 -24.01 39.19 13.16
CA THR A 167 -24.75 38.28 12.27
C THR A 167 -23.91 37.02 12.08
N GLY A 168 -24.46 35.86 12.43
CA GLY A 168 -23.70 34.66 12.77
C GLY A 168 -22.82 34.10 11.66
N ALA A 169 -21.72 33.50 12.10
CA ALA A 169 -20.64 33.03 11.26
C ALA A 169 -20.84 31.57 10.84
N LEU A 170 -20.58 31.29 9.56
CA LEU A 170 -20.27 29.95 9.08
C LEU A 170 -18.76 29.74 9.21
N GLU A 171 -18.31 28.63 9.78
CA GLU A 171 -16.92 28.17 9.81
C GLU A 171 -16.81 26.90 8.96
N VAL A 172 -15.71 26.74 8.21
CA VAL A 172 -15.38 25.50 7.51
C VAL A 172 -14.07 24.95 8.07
N VAL A 173 -14.03 23.66 8.38
CA VAL A 173 -12.85 22.96 8.87
C VAL A 173 -12.57 21.75 7.99
N ALA A 174 -11.40 21.74 7.33
CA ALA A 174 -10.91 20.62 6.56
C ALA A 174 -10.16 19.63 7.46
N LEU A 175 -10.57 18.37 7.41
CA LEU A 175 -10.00 17.24 8.12
C LEU A 175 -9.85 16.06 7.16
N ASP A 176 -9.12 15.01 7.55
CA ASP A 176 -9.23 13.70 6.92
C ASP A 176 -10.44 12.93 7.50
N LEU A 177 -10.73 11.75 6.96
CA LEU A 177 -11.83 10.91 7.45
C LEU A 177 -11.60 10.35 8.87
N TRP A 178 -10.39 10.49 9.42
CA TRP A 178 -10.07 10.20 10.82
C TRP A 178 -10.10 11.46 11.70
N ALA A 179 -10.71 12.54 11.21
CA ALA A 179 -10.88 13.82 11.88
C ALA A 179 -9.57 14.53 12.26
N ARG A 180 -8.49 14.29 11.52
CA ARG A 180 -7.19 14.96 11.71
C ARG A 180 -7.02 16.13 10.75
N PRO A 181 -6.31 17.21 11.14
CA PRO A 181 -6.03 18.32 10.24
C PRO A 181 -5.24 17.87 9.02
N VAL A 182 -5.64 18.34 7.82
CA VAL A 182 -4.92 18.07 6.57
C VAL A 182 -4.10 19.31 6.18
N PRO A 183 -2.76 19.25 6.22
CA PRO A 183 -1.91 20.36 5.81
C PRO A 183 -2.14 20.73 4.34
N GLY A 184 -2.11 22.02 4.02
CA GLY A 184 -2.27 22.50 2.64
C GLY A 184 -3.69 22.36 2.09
N ALA A 185 -4.68 22.08 2.93
CA ALA A 185 -6.07 22.11 2.51
C ALA A 185 -6.47 23.50 1.99
N THR A 186 -7.33 23.54 0.98
CA THR A 186 -7.89 24.77 0.39
C THR A 186 -9.41 24.73 0.51
N VAL A 187 -10.01 25.89 0.76
CA VAL A 187 -11.46 26.05 0.80
C VAL A 187 -11.87 27.07 -0.23
N GLU A 188 -12.63 26.63 -1.22
CA GLU A 188 -13.26 27.47 -2.23
C GLU A 188 -14.76 27.57 -1.94
N VAL A 189 -15.27 28.81 -1.90
CA VAL A 189 -16.69 29.11 -1.72
C VAL A 189 -17.18 29.86 -2.93
N THR A 190 -18.18 29.30 -3.61
CA THR A 190 -18.79 29.89 -4.80
C THR A 190 -20.24 30.27 -4.53
N SER A 191 -20.57 31.54 -4.67
CA SER A 191 -21.94 32.03 -4.49
C SER A 191 -22.86 31.58 -5.63
N ALA A 192 -24.18 31.62 -5.42
CA ALA A 192 -25.15 31.37 -6.48
C ALA A 192 -25.03 32.31 -7.71
N ALA A 193 -24.34 33.46 -7.56
CA ALA A 193 -24.06 34.38 -8.67
C ALA A 193 -22.82 34.00 -9.48
N GLY A 194 -22.07 32.97 -9.09
CA GLY A 194 -20.84 32.51 -9.73
C GLY A 194 -19.57 33.22 -9.28
N GLU A 195 -19.64 34.07 -8.26
CA GLU A 195 -18.45 34.65 -7.62
C GLU A 195 -17.81 33.62 -6.69
N ALA A 196 -16.53 33.32 -6.90
CA ALA A 196 -15.76 32.36 -6.11
C ALA A 196 -14.67 33.06 -5.31
N VAL A 197 -14.50 32.65 -4.04
CA VAL A 197 -13.38 33.06 -3.21
C VAL A 197 -12.70 31.83 -2.63
N THR A 198 -11.37 31.83 -2.70
CA THR A 198 -10.52 30.75 -2.19
C THR A 198 -9.70 31.26 -1.03
N PHE A 199 -9.59 30.44 0.01
CA PHE A 199 -8.77 30.72 1.18
C PHE A 199 -7.85 29.52 1.46
N ASP A 200 -6.61 29.82 1.84
CA ASP A 200 -5.70 28.81 2.37
C ASP A 200 -6.29 28.29 3.68
N GLY A 201 -6.42 26.97 3.80
CA GLY A 201 -7.31 26.28 4.74
C GLY A 201 -7.32 26.83 6.17
N GLY A 202 -8.48 26.72 6.81
CA GLY A 202 -8.71 27.26 8.15
C GLY A 202 -10.09 27.91 8.28
N LEU A 203 -10.28 28.65 9.37
CA LEU A 203 -11.54 29.28 9.73
C LEU A 203 -11.89 30.43 8.77
N ALA A 204 -12.73 30.15 7.76
CA ALA A 204 -13.34 31.19 6.93
C ALA A 204 -14.71 31.56 7.51
N ALA A 205 -14.91 32.82 7.90
CA ALA A 205 -16.18 33.32 8.41
C ALA A 205 -17.01 33.95 7.27
N LEU A 206 -18.07 33.28 6.84
CA LEU A 206 -19.01 33.87 5.87
C LEU A 206 -20.07 34.72 6.59
N CYS A 207 -20.28 35.94 6.09
CA CYS A 207 -21.33 36.86 6.53
C CYS A 207 -22.43 36.97 5.46
N GLY A 208 -23.66 36.50 5.75
CA GLY A 208 -24.81 36.65 4.84
C GLY A 208 -25.77 35.46 4.86
N ASN A 209 -26.87 35.58 4.11
CA ASN A 209 -27.82 34.47 3.86
C ASN A 209 -27.81 34.14 2.37
N GLY A 210 -27.86 32.85 2.00
CA GLY A 210 -27.90 32.44 0.60
C GLY A 210 -27.44 31.02 0.35
N ALA A 211 -27.50 30.62 -0.91
CA ALA A 211 -26.96 29.35 -1.38
C ALA A 211 -25.54 29.52 -1.92
N PHE A 212 -24.66 28.59 -1.57
CA PHE A 212 -23.26 28.57 -1.98
C PHE A 212 -22.80 27.13 -2.21
N THR A 213 -21.83 26.96 -3.08
CA THR A 213 -21.11 25.71 -3.30
C THR A 213 -19.79 25.81 -2.57
N LEU A 214 -19.56 24.90 -1.63
CA LEU A 214 -18.30 24.72 -0.94
C LEU A 214 -17.50 23.63 -1.65
N ARG A 215 -16.24 23.88 -1.98
CA ARG A 215 -15.27 22.86 -2.40
C ARG A 215 -14.09 22.90 -1.43
N VAL A 216 -13.84 21.78 -0.77
CA VAL A 216 -12.69 21.59 0.13
C VAL A 216 -11.78 20.57 -0.51
N GLY A 217 -10.52 20.93 -0.74
CA GLY A 217 -9.53 20.04 -1.36
C GLY A 217 -8.22 20.06 -0.58
N ALA A 218 -7.36 19.08 -0.82
CA ALA A 218 -6.00 19.05 -0.28
C ALA A 218 -5.11 18.16 -1.17
N PRO A 219 -3.77 18.35 -1.11
CA PRO A 219 -2.84 17.39 -1.72
C PRO A 219 -3.14 15.96 -1.25
N ASP A 220 -3.04 14.99 -2.16
CA ASP A 220 -3.28 13.56 -1.90
C ASP A 220 -4.68 13.18 -1.39
N HIS A 221 -5.64 14.10 -1.43
CA HIS A 221 -7.01 13.82 -1.00
C HIS A 221 -8.03 14.10 -2.12
N HIS A 222 -9.18 13.45 -2.03
CA HIS A 222 -10.32 13.74 -2.88
C HIS A 222 -11.05 15.00 -2.40
N ASP A 223 -11.41 15.86 -3.34
CA ASP A 223 -12.13 17.08 -3.02
C ASP A 223 -13.56 16.77 -2.58
N VAL A 224 -13.98 17.37 -1.46
CA VAL A 224 -15.38 17.36 -1.02
C VAL A 224 -16.07 18.60 -1.57
N THR A 225 -17.10 18.39 -2.39
CA THR A 225 -17.96 19.47 -2.88
C THR A 225 -19.36 19.34 -2.28
N GLN A 226 -19.85 20.41 -1.67
CA GLN A 226 -21.12 20.45 -0.96
C GLN A 226 -21.91 21.71 -1.33
N THR A 227 -23.16 21.57 -1.78
CA THR A 227 -24.06 22.74 -1.88
C THR A 227 -24.69 23.00 -0.53
N LEU A 228 -24.64 24.25 -0.08
CA LEU A 228 -25.07 24.70 1.23
C LEU A 228 -26.06 25.84 1.06
N SER A 229 -27.12 25.85 1.87
CA SER A 229 -28.04 26.98 1.98
C SER A 229 -28.02 27.47 3.41
N TYR A 230 -27.54 28.70 3.62
CA TYR A 230 -27.42 29.32 4.94
C TYR A 230 -28.46 30.44 5.11
N ALA A 231 -29.35 30.31 6.11
CA ALA A 231 -30.39 31.28 6.47
C ALA A 231 -30.02 32.14 7.70
N GLY A 232 -28.79 32.01 8.21
CA GLY A 232 -28.28 32.78 9.36
C GLY A 232 -28.51 32.10 10.72
N PRO A 233 -27.80 32.50 11.78
CA PRO A 233 -27.67 31.74 13.04
C PRO A 233 -28.97 31.63 13.86
N SER A 234 -29.96 32.48 13.60
CA SER A 234 -31.19 32.58 14.38
C SER A 234 -32.25 31.53 14.00
N SER A 235 -32.01 30.73 12.97
CA SER A 235 -32.92 29.67 12.51
C SER A 235 -32.43 28.29 12.95
N PRO A 236 -33.27 27.38 13.47
CA PRO A 236 -32.89 25.97 13.66
C PRO A 236 -32.42 25.36 12.33
N ASP A 237 -33.10 25.67 11.23
CA ASP A 237 -32.80 25.24 9.85
C ASP A 237 -31.75 26.15 9.17
N ALA A 238 -30.84 26.75 9.95
CA ALA A 238 -29.92 27.78 9.43
C ALA A 238 -29.01 27.26 8.33
N LEU A 239 -28.60 26.00 8.34
CA LEU A 239 -27.73 25.44 7.30
C LEU A 239 -28.30 24.10 6.87
N THR A 240 -28.62 23.97 5.59
CA THR A 240 -28.95 22.68 4.97
C THR A 240 -27.88 22.35 3.95
N ALA A 241 -27.33 21.14 4.03
CA ALA A 241 -26.43 20.60 3.03
C ALA A 241 -27.21 19.73 2.04
N GLN A 242 -27.01 19.94 0.74
CA GLN A 242 -27.55 19.08 -0.31
C GLN A 242 -26.49 18.76 -1.35
N GLY A 243 -26.37 17.47 -1.68
CA GLY A 243 -25.43 16.98 -2.69
C GLY A 243 -23.99 16.98 -2.19
N ALA A 244 -23.49 15.81 -1.82
CA ALA A 244 -22.08 15.47 -1.96
C ALA A 244 -21.86 14.86 -3.34
N MET A 245 -20.62 14.91 -3.84
CA MET A 245 -20.21 13.94 -4.85
C MET A 245 -20.35 12.53 -4.24
N PRO A 246 -20.81 11.52 -4.99
CA PRO A 246 -21.01 10.16 -4.45
C PRO A 246 -19.73 9.51 -3.90
N PHE A 247 -18.55 10.06 -4.21
CA PHE A 247 -17.28 9.61 -3.68
C PHE A 247 -16.43 10.80 -3.22
N GLY A 248 -15.78 10.68 -2.05
CA GLY A 248 -14.63 11.51 -1.70
C GLY A 248 -14.53 12.05 -0.27
N GLY A 249 -15.55 11.89 0.58
CA GLY A 249 -15.46 12.38 1.95
C GLY A 249 -16.77 12.45 2.73
N GLY A 250 -16.71 12.92 3.97
CA GLY A 250 -17.85 13.08 4.87
C GLY A 250 -18.04 14.54 5.27
N VAL A 251 -19.29 14.94 5.56
CA VAL A 251 -19.61 16.29 6.05
C VAL A 251 -20.45 16.19 7.32
N VAL A 252 -19.98 16.83 8.40
CA VAL A 252 -20.78 17.02 9.62
C VAL A 252 -21.03 18.51 9.82
N ILE A 253 -22.25 18.87 10.21
CA ILE A 253 -22.61 20.25 10.52
C ILE A 253 -22.96 20.34 12.00
N THR A 254 -22.25 21.20 12.71
CA THR A 254 -22.52 21.49 14.12
C THR A 254 -22.81 22.97 14.36
N ARG A 255 -23.49 23.29 15.46
CA ARG A 255 -23.65 24.65 15.95
C ARG A 255 -23.24 24.77 17.40
N GLY A 256 -22.41 25.76 17.69
CA GLY A 256 -21.95 26.05 19.05
C GLY A 256 -21.70 27.52 19.27
N THR A 257 -21.58 27.90 20.53
CA THR A 257 -21.24 29.26 20.92
C THR A 257 -19.71 29.38 21.10
N ARG A 258 -19.08 30.35 20.43
CA ARG A 258 -17.66 30.71 20.64
C ARG A 258 -17.54 32.10 21.25
N THR A 259 -16.49 32.33 22.03
CA THR A 259 -16.17 33.68 22.52
C THR A 259 -15.24 34.37 21.54
N VAL A 260 -15.69 35.46 20.93
CA VAL A 260 -14.87 36.28 20.04
C VAL A 260 -14.84 37.71 20.58
N ALA A 261 -13.64 38.23 20.83
CA ALA A 261 -13.45 39.55 21.47
C ALA A 261 -14.21 39.74 22.80
N GLY A 262 -14.42 38.65 23.56
CA GLY A 262 -15.09 38.68 24.86
C GLY A 262 -16.63 38.56 24.80
N GLU A 263 -17.21 38.49 23.61
CA GLU A 263 -18.65 38.32 23.39
C GLU A 263 -18.98 36.90 22.89
N PRO A 264 -20.10 36.29 23.32
CA PRO A 264 -20.57 35.02 22.78
C PRO A 264 -21.15 35.21 21.38
N VAL A 265 -20.67 34.44 20.42
CA VAL A 265 -21.11 34.40 19.02
C VAL A 265 -21.55 32.98 18.69
N GLU A 266 -22.74 32.84 18.12
CA GLU A 266 -23.20 31.57 17.54
C GLU A 266 -22.44 31.30 16.23
N VAL A 267 -21.81 30.14 16.15
CA VAL A 267 -21.04 29.67 15.00
C VAL A 267 -21.65 28.36 14.51
N THR A 268 -21.95 28.30 13.22
CA THR A 268 -22.26 27.03 12.54
C THR A 268 -20.99 26.56 11.85
N THR A 269 -20.53 25.35 12.16
CA THR A 269 -19.29 24.78 11.64
C THR A 269 -19.60 23.63 10.69
N VAL A 270 -19.02 23.67 9.50
CA VAL A 270 -18.98 22.60 8.51
C VAL A 270 -17.65 21.87 8.65
N TRP A 271 -17.71 20.63 9.10
CA TRP A 271 -16.56 19.74 9.19
C TRP A 271 -16.52 18.91 7.91
N ALA A 272 -15.50 19.09 7.08
CA ALA A 272 -15.31 18.35 5.84
C ALA A 272 -14.16 17.34 6.02
N GLY A 273 -14.49 16.06 6.08
CA GLY A 273 -13.54 14.95 6.13
C GLY A 273 -13.19 14.50 4.70
N LEU A 274 -11.95 14.70 4.28
CA LEU A 274 -11.44 14.35 2.95
C LEU A 274 -10.93 12.90 2.95
N ALA A 275 -11.31 12.12 1.94
CA ALA A 275 -10.76 10.78 1.74
C ALA A 275 -9.35 10.86 1.13
N HIS A 276 -8.40 10.09 1.67
CA HIS A 276 -7.07 9.96 1.08
C HIS A 276 -7.15 9.25 -0.29
N ARG A 277 -6.31 9.65 -1.25
CA ARG A 277 -6.25 9.04 -2.59
C ARG A 277 -5.59 7.68 -2.60
N TRP A 278 -4.69 7.44 -1.66
CA TRP A 278 -3.84 6.24 -1.61
C TRP A 278 -4.16 5.29 -0.45
N PHE A 279 -4.80 5.77 0.61
CA PHE A 279 -4.99 5.01 1.85
C PHE A 279 -6.46 4.67 2.03
N ALA A 280 -6.74 3.45 2.51
CA ALA A 280 -8.10 3.01 2.77
C ALA A 280 -8.74 3.86 3.87
N ALA A 281 -9.89 4.44 3.57
CA ALA A 281 -10.63 5.26 4.53
C ALA A 281 -11.40 4.43 5.55
N SER A 282 -11.73 3.17 5.22
CA SER A 282 -12.40 2.22 6.13
C SER A 282 -11.47 1.64 7.20
N ALA A 283 -10.17 1.92 7.11
CA ALA A 283 -9.14 1.30 7.94
C ALA A 283 -8.73 2.16 9.14
N ARG A 284 -7.73 1.68 9.88
CA ARG A 284 -7.00 2.47 10.89
C ARG A 284 -6.32 3.69 10.24
N PRO A 285 -6.10 4.79 10.97
CA PRO A 285 -5.47 6.00 10.41
C PRO A 285 -4.07 5.73 9.84
N TRP A 286 -3.73 6.33 8.70
CA TRP A 286 -2.34 6.36 8.22
C TRP A 286 -1.47 7.22 9.14
N HIS A 287 -0.17 6.95 9.26
CA HIS A 287 0.78 7.66 10.12
C HIS A 287 1.84 8.36 9.27
N PRO A 288 2.10 9.66 9.47
CA PRO A 288 3.04 10.42 8.64
C PRO A 288 4.52 10.10 8.90
N ASP A 289 4.86 9.61 10.10
CA ASP A 289 6.24 9.54 10.60
C ASP A 289 6.54 8.13 11.16
N THR A 290 6.52 7.12 10.29
CA THR A 290 6.87 5.73 10.64
C THR A 290 8.22 5.35 10.03
N LEU A 291 9.18 4.86 10.82
CA LEU A 291 10.40 4.30 10.25
C LEU A 291 10.07 2.93 9.64
N VAL A 292 10.46 2.72 8.38
CA VAL A 292 10.19 1.47 7.66
C VAL A 292 11.49 0.92 7.07
N GLU A 293 11.77 -0.34 7.36
CA GLU A 293 12.84 -1.12 6.74
C GLU A 293 12.22 -2.28 5.96
N LEU A 294 12.40 -2.28 4.63
CA LEU A 294 12.06 -3.43 3.77
C LEU A 294 13.18 -4.47 3.86
N LEU A 295 12.83 -5.65 4.35
CA LEU A 295 13.69 -6.80 4.55
C LEU A 295 13.40 -7.83 3.44
N MET A 296 14.44 -8.17 2.68
CA MET A 296 14.36 -9.14 1.59
C MET A 296 14.88 -10.47 2.10
N ASN A 297 14.12 -11.54 1.84
CA ASN A 297 14.45 -12.92 2.15
C ASN A 297 14.68 -13.21 3.64
N GLY A 298 14.81 -14.51 3.95
CA GLY A 298 14.81 -15.00 5.32
C GLY A 298 16.07 -14.63 6.12
N GLU A 299 17.27 -14.69 5.53
CA GLU A 299 18.51 -14.46 6.29
C GLU A 299 18.56 -13.08 6.93
N THR A 300 18.29 -12.04 6.16
CA THR A 300 18.26 -10.64 6.64
C THR A 300 17.12 -10.45 7.63
N THR A 301 15.93 -10.95 7.30
CA THR A 301 14.73 -10.82 8.14
C THR A 301 14.91 -11.46 9.50
N TRP A 302 15.28 -12.74 9.54
CA TRP A 302 15.36 -13.50 10.79
C TRP A 302 16.53 -13.09 11.66
N LYS A 303 17.61 -12.58 11.06
CA LYS A 303 18.67 -11.92 11.81
C LYS A 303 18.14 -10.71 12.55
N ARG A 304 17.41 -9.83 11.86
CA ARG A 304 16.87 -8.60 12.46
C ARG A 304 15.78 -8.91 13.50
N VAL A 305 14.87 -9.83 13.21
CA VAL A 305 13.88 -10.36 14.19
C VAL A 305 14.58 -10.88 15.45
N THR A 306 15.68 -11.63 15.30
CA THR A 306 16.41 -12.17 16.46
C THR A 306 17.02 -11.07 17.33
N GLU A 307 17.52 -9.99 16.74
CA GLU A 307 18.06 -8.84 17.47
C GLU A 307 16.98 -8.19 18.36
N ASP A 308 15.79 -7.93 17.80
CA ASP A 308 14.69 -7.33 18.55
C ASP A 308 14.03 -8.30 19.54
N LEU A 309 13.91 -9.59 19.21
CA LEU A 309 13.43 -10.60 20.17
C LEU A 309 14.32 -10.70 21.41
N ARG A 310 15.63 -10.54 21.24
CA ARG A 310 16.60 -10.54 22.35
C ARG A 310 16.57 -9.23 23.15
N ALA A 311 16.19 -8.12 22.51
CA ALA A 311 16.04 -6.83 23.17
C ALA A 311 14.71 -6.71 23.95
N ALA A 312 13.66 -7.39 23.49
CA ALA A 312 12.33 -7.36 24.07
C ALA A 312 12.33 -7.78 25.55
N SER A 313 11.58 -7.03 26.36
CA SER A 313 11.62 -7.13 27.81
C SER A 313 10.24 -7.17 28.49
N GLN A 314 9.18 -6.80 27.78
CA GLN A 314 7.82 -6.69 28.31
C GLN A 314 6.87 -7.69 27.66
N LEU A 315 6.64 -7.59 26.35
CA LEU A 315 5.64 -8.38 25.64
C LEU A 315 6.07 -8.65 24.20
N ILE A 316 6.00 -9.91 23.79
CA ILE A 316 6.15 -10.35 22.41
C ILE A 316 4.80 -10.93 21.98
N THR A 317 4.23 -10.41 20.90
CA THR A 317 3.05 -11.01 20.27
C THR A 317 3.42 -11.59 18.91
N ILE A 318 2.90 -12.76 18.56
CA ILE A 318 3.19 -13.43 17.30
C ILE A 318 1.90 -13.98 16.71
N SER A 319 1.53 -13.52 15.51
CA SER A 319 0.54 -14.19 14.67
C SER A 319 1.27 -14.87 13.52
N ILE A 320 0.97 -16.14 13.27
CA ILE A 320 1.62 -16.87 12.19
C ILE A 320 0.72 -17.96 11.63
N TRP A 321 0.90 -18.28 10.34
CA TRP A 321 0.11 -19.34 9.70
C TRP A 321 0.71 -20.72 9.92
N TRP A 322 2.04 -20.85 10.01
CA TRP A 322 2.72 -22.12 10.30
C TRP A 322 3.83 -21.97 11.34
N TRP A 323 3.89 -22.89 12.29
CA TRP A 323 4.89 -22.90 13.36
C TRP A 323 5.73 -24.19 13.38
N ARG A 324 7.05 -24.04 13.44
CA ARG A 324 8.03 -25.06 13.78
C ARG A 324 8.99 -24.51 14.85
N SER A 325 8.97 -25.09 16.04
CA SER A 325 9.75 -24.67 17.21
C SER A 325 11.26 -24.84 17.01
N ASP A 326 11.66 -25.73 16.10
CA ASP A 326 13.04 -25.97 15.70
C ASP A 326 13.49 -25.16 14.47
N PHE A 327 12.66 -24.24 13.98
CA PHE A 327 13.05 -23.30 12.93
C PHE A 327 14.21 -22.42 13.41
N GLU A 328 15.37 -22.55 12.75
CA GLU A 328 16.56 -21.74 13.02
C GLU A 328 16.44 -20.37 12.36
N LEU A 329 16.32 -19.34 13.20
CA LEU A 329 16.33 -17.94 12.77
C LEU A 329 17.73 -17.51 12.31
N LEU A 330 18.77 -17.99 13.01
CA LEU A 330 20.16 -17.69 12.68
C LEU A 330 20.85 -18.91 12.09
N ARG A 331 21.33 -18.77 10.85
CA ARG A 331 22.18 -19.76 10.19
C ARG A 331 23.51 -19.08 9.87
N GLY A 332 24.61 -19.78 10.11
CA GLY A 332 25.96 -19.26 9.82
C GLY A 332 26.27 -19.30 8.33
N THR A 333 27.55 -19.35 7.98
CA THR A 333 27.99 -19.64 6.61
C THR A 333 27.63 -21.07 6.18
N PRO A 334 27.62 -21.39 4.87
CA PRO A 334 27.44 -22.76 4.38
C PRO A 334 28.36 -23.79 5.06
N SER A 335 29.64 -23.46 5.23
CA SER A 335 30.60 -24.35 5.91
C SER A 335 30.35 -24.47 7.42
N GLU A 336 29.87 -23.41 8.08
CA GLU A 336 29.48 -23.49 9.48
C GLU A 336 28.21 -24.35 9.67
N SER A 337 27.24 -24.24 8.76
CA SER A 337 26.02 -25.05 8.74
C SER A 337 26.31 -26.56 8.76
N VAL A 338 27.35 -27.00 8.05
CA VAL A 338 27.79 -28.41 8.05
C VAL A 338 28.46 -28.82 9.36
N ASN A 339 29.22 -27.91 9.99
CA ASN A 339 30.09 -28.24 11.12
C ASN A 339 29.47 -27.93 12.50
N LEU A 340 28.38 -27.16 12.54
CA LEU A 340 27.72 -26.78 13.78
C LEU A 340 26.90 -27.94 14.34
N GLY A 341 27.23 -28.37 15.57
CA GLY A 341 26.51 -29.47 16.22
C GLY A 341 25.06 -29.11 16.60
N ALA A 342 24.18 -30.10 16.66
CA ALA A 342 22.75 -29.93 16.94
C ALA A 342 22.45 -29.13 18.22
N SER A 343 23.30 -29.22 19.26
CA SER A 343 23.13 -28.45 20.50
C SER A 343 23.36 -26.94 20.31
N ALA A 344 24.27 -26.54 19.44
CA ALA A 344 24.52 -25.13 19.15
C ALA A 344 23.46 -24.58 18.20
N ARG A 345 23.09 -25.37 17.17
CA ARG A 345 21.94 -25.09 16.29
C ARG A 345 20.64 -24.87 17.05
N ARG A 346 20.37 -25.69 18.07
CA ARG A 346 19.21 -25.52 18.94
C ARG A 346 19.13 -24.14 19.61
N GLN A 347 20.26 -23.49 19.89
CA GLN A 347 20.26 -22.14 20.50
C GLN A 347 19.85 -21.04 19.50
N ASN A 348 19.84 -21.35 18.21
CA ASN A 348 19.42 -20.46 17.13
C ASN A 348 17.96 -20.63 16.74
N THR A 349 17.23 -21.56 17.37
CA THR A 349 15.82 -21.79 17.02
C THR A 349 14.92 -20.75 17.64
N VAL A 350 13.79 -20.48 16.98
CA VAL A 350 12.78 -19.54 17.46
C VAL A 350 12.35 -19.85 18.90
N MET A 351 12.11 -21.12 19.23
CA MET A 351 11.71 -21.51 20.59
C MET A 351 12.80 -21.20 21.62
N ALA A 352 14.06 -21.54 21.34
CA ALA A 352 15.14 -21.28 22.29
C ALA A 352 15.38 -19.78 22.51
N ILE A 353 15.27 -18.97 21.45
CA ILE A 353 15.40 -17.51 21.53
C ILE A 353 14.25 -16.92 22.37
N LEU A 354 13.01 -17.36 22.14
CA LEU A 354 11.86 -16.90 22.92
C LEU A 354 11.97 -17.33 24.39
N GLU A 355 12.33 -18.59 24.67
CA GLU A 355 12.50 -19.08 26.04
C GLU A 355 13.60 -18.34 26.82
N ALA A 356 14.63 -17.84 26.11
CA ALA A 356 15.68 -17.02 26.72
C ALA A 356 15.25 -15.57 26.98
N SER A 357 14.24 -15.05 26.29
CA SER A 357 13.73 -13.69 26.48
C SER A 357 12.95 -13.57 27.80
N PRO A 358 13.14 -12.49 28.58
CA PRO A 358 12.38 -12.23 29.80
C PRO A 358 10.97 -11.70 29.55
N ALA A 359 10.65 -11.26 28.32
CA ALA A 359 9.33 -10.76 27.96
C ALA A 359 8.24 -11.84 28.13
N ALA A 360 6.99 -11.43 28.32
CA ALA A 360 5.84 -12.32 28.16
C ALA A 360 5.61 -12.62 26.67
N LYS A 361 5.12 -13.81 26.31
CA LYS A 361 4.85 -14.21 24.92
C LYS A 361 3.38 -14.54 24.79
N LYS A 362 2.76 -14.05 23.72
CA LYS A 362 1.41 -14.44 23.28
C LYS A 362 1.46 -14.85 21.82
N VAL A 363 1.11 -16.09 21.53
CA VAL A 363 1.20 -16.66 20.18
C VAL A 363 -0.18 -17.08 19.70
N LEU A 364 -0.56 -16.59 18.51
CA LEU A 364 -1.68 -17.07 17.72
C LEU A 364 -1.15 -17.83 16.51
N VAL A 365 -1.61 -19.06 16.33
CA VAL A 365 -1.34 -19.83 15.10
C VAL A 365 -2.66 -20.20 14.43
N ASN A 366 -2.69 -20.14 13.09
CA ASN A 366 -3.82 -20.61 12.31
C ASN A 366 -4.22 -22.06 12.69
N GLN A 367 -5.49 -22.43 12.51
CA GLN A 367 -5.95 -23.82 12.53
C GLN A 367 -6.72 -24.12 11.25
N PHE A 368 -6.65 -25.37 10.77
CA PHE A 368 -7.33 -25.78 9.55
C PHE A 368 -8.71 -26.38 9.82
N PHE A 369 -9.63 -26.12 8.90
CA PHE A 369 -11.00 -26.65 8.81
C PHE A 369 -11.97 -26.27 9.92
N SER A 370 -11.56 -26.21 11.19
CA SER A 370 -12.46 -25.85 12.30
C SER A 370 -11.68 -25.50 13.55
N GLN A 371 -12.28 -24.67 14.40
CA GLN A 371 -11.70 -24.33 15.69
C GLN A 371 -11.58 -25.57 16.58
N ASP A 372 -10.36 -25.89 17.01
CA ASP A 372 -10.01 -27.03 17.87
C ASP A 372 -10.47 -28.42 17.36
N GLY A 373 -10.61 -28.54 16.04
CA GLY A 373 -10.97 -29.78 15.35
C GLY A 373 -9.83 -30.79 15.22
N LEU A 374 -10.07 -31.83 14.41
CA LEU A 374 -9.13 -32.96 14.22
C LEU A 374 -7.77 -32.52 13.66
N LEU A 375 -7.75 -31.45 12.85
CA LEU A 375 -6.56 -30.94 12.16
C LEU A 375 -6.01 -29.66 12.81
N ALA A 376 -6.47 -29.32 14.00
CA ALA A 376 -6.05 -28.13 14.75
C ALA A 376 -4.55 -28.10 15.11
N ASN A 377 -3.86 -29.24 15.10
CA ASN A 377 -2.43 -29.34 15.41
C ASN A 377 -1.54 -29.57 14.18
N PHE A 378 -2.06 -29.42 12.96
CA PHE A 378 -1.33 -29.79 11.73
C PHE A 378 -0.10 -28.91 11.46
N ASN A 379 -0.20 -27.62 11.78
CA ASN A 379 0.79 -26.57 11.55
C ASN A 379 1.46 -26.06 12.84
N VAL A 380 1.36 -26.82 13.91
CA VAL A 380 2.08 -26.58 15.18
C VAL A 380 2.75 -27.88 15.62
N ASP A 381 3.75 -27.79 16.49
CA ASP A 381 4.39 -28.96 17.08
C ASP A 381 4.09 -29.09 18.58
N ASP A 382 4.45 -30.26 19.12
CA ASP A 382 4.24 -30.60 20.53
C ASP A 382 4.92 -29.60 21.49
N ALA A 383 6.02 -28.97 21.07
CA ALA A 383 6.75 -28.03 21.91
C ALA A 383 5.95 -26.73 22.11
N LEU A 384 5.30 -26.20 21.06
CA LEU A 384 4.41 -25.05 21.21
C LEU A 384 3.11 -25.43 21.96
N ILE A 385 2.53 -26.60 21.66
CA ILE A 385 1.34 -27.10 22.35
C ILE A 385 1.59 -27.18 23.86
N ALA A 386 2.78 -27.66 24.28
CA ALA A 386 3.15 -27.71 25.68
C ALA A 386 3.18 -26.33 26.37
N LYS A 387 3.43 -25.24 25.63
CA LYS A 387 3.34 -23.87 26.16
C LYS A 387 1.90 -23.48 26.44
N GLY A 388 0.97 -23.78 25.53
CA GLY A 388 -0.46 -23.59 25.78
C GLY A 388 -0.97 -24.43 26.96
N GLU A 389 -0.34 -25.59 27.22
CA GLU A 389 -0.71 -26.44 28.35
C GLU A 389 -0.26 -25.90 29.72
N ALA A 390 0.87 -25.20 29.74
CA ALA A 390 1.46 -24.62 30.94
C ALA A 390 0.76 -23.32 31.38
N THR A 391 1.01 -22.90 32.62
CA THR A 391 0.57 -21.59 33.13
C THR A 391 1.68 -20.97 33.97
N GLY A 392 1.87 -19.66 33.86
CA GLY A 392 2.76 -18.90 34.74
C GLY A 392 4.25 -18.95 34.35
N ASP A 393 4.60 -19.50 33.19
CA ASP A 393 5.93 -19.42 32.58
C ASP A 393 6.08 -18.20 31.64
N GLY A 394 5.01 -17.41 31.51
CA GLY A 394 4.99 -16.21 30.66
C GLY A 394 4.92 -16.52 29.16
N PHE A 395 4.53 -17.74 28.77
CA PHE A 395 4.39 -18.13 27.37
C PHE A 395 2.99 -18.69 27.12
N GLU A 396 2.16 -17.93 26.40
CA GLU A 396 0.77 -18.29 26.12
C GLU A 396 0.58 -18.56 24.62
N PHE A 397 -0.23 -19.57 24.30
CA PHE A 397 -0.52 -19.99 22.94
C PHE A 397 -2.01 -20.30 22.78
N MET A 398 -2.63 -19.83 21.70
CA MET A 398 -3.94 -20.28 21.24
C MET A 398 -3.92 -20.50 19.72
N GLY A 399 -4.70 -21.47 19.25
CA GLY A 399 -4.98 -21.62 17.83
C GLY A 399 -6.18 -20.76 17.40
N HIS A 400 -6.27 -20.42 16.12
CA HIS A 400 -7.37 -19.65 15.55
C HIS A 400 -7.77 -20.18 14.18
N ALA A 401 -8.99 -20.70 14.04
CA ALA A 401 -9.57 -21.07 12.76
C ALA A 401 -10.38 -19.93 12.16
N ASN A 402 -10.40 -19.83 10.83
CA ASN A 402 -11.35 -19.01 10.11
C ASN A 402 -12.48 -19.94 9.62
N GLU A 403 -13.69 -19.72 10.11
CA GLU A 403 -14.82 -20.61 9.87
C GLU A 403 -15.71 -20.15 8.69
N ALA A 404 -15.22 -19.21 7.87
CA ALA A 404 -15.90 -18.80 6.64
C ALA A 404 -16.08 -19.98 5.69
N ALA A 405 -17.33 -20.21 5.28
CA ALA A 405 -17.75 -21.31 4.42
C ALA A 405 -19.09 -20.98 3.73
N GLY A 406 -19.44 -21.74 2.70
CA GLY A 406 -20.68 -21.55 1.95
C GLY A 406 -20.68 -20.30 1.07
N THR A 407 -21.86 -19.68 0.93
CA THR A 407 -22.03 -18.42 0.20
C THR A 407 -22.33 -17.30 1.19
N PHE A 408 -21.61 -16.18 1.10
CA PHE A 408 -21.78 -15.04 2.00
C PHE A 408 -21.44 -13.71 1.31
N ASP A 409 -21.98 -12.63 1.86
CA ASP A 409 -21.71 -11.27 1.39
C ASP A 409 -20.50 -10.71 2.13
N VAL A 410 -19.56 -10.15 1.39
CA VAL A 410 -18.49 -9.29 1.88
C VAL A 410 -18.91 -7.85 1.63
N ALA A 411 -19.30 -7.16 2.70
CA ALA A 411 -19.83 -5.80 2.63
C ALA A 411 -18.97 -4.87 3.49
N PRO A 412 -17.87 -4.32 2.94
CA PRO A 412 -17.02 -3.37 3.65
C PRO A 412 -17.83 -2.19 4.20
N ALA A 413 -17.62 -1.85 5.47
CA ALA A 413 -18.33 -0.75 6.09
C ALA A 413 -17.88 0.61 5.53
N ALA A 414 -18.83 1.53 5.42
CA ALA A 414 -18.51 2.92 5.11
C ALA A 414 -17.76 3.58 6.29
N PRO A 415 -16.82 4.51 6.03
CA PRO A 415 -16.12 5.22 7.10
C PRO A 415 -17.09 6.02 7.99
N ASP A 416 -16.93 5.94 9.31
CA ASP A 416 -17.76 6.70 10.25
C ASP A 416 -17.05 8.02 10.66
N PHE A 417 -17.11 9.01 9.76
CA PHE A 417 -16.50 10.32 10.00
C PHE A 417 -17.12 11.04 11.21
N GLY A 418 -18.43 10.89 11.43
CA GLY A 418 -19.12 11.46 12.58
C GLY A 418 -18.56 10.92 13.90
N ALA A 419 -18.44 9.61 14.04
CA ALA A 419 -17.85 9.00 15.22
C ALA A 419 -16.39 9.43 15.42
N ALA A 420 -15.57 9.40 14.37
CA ALA A 420 -14.18 9.85 14.42
C ALA A 420 -14.09 11.33 14.86
N LEU A 421 -14.96 12.20 14.34
CA LEU A 421 -15.03 13.59 14.71
C LEU A 421 -15.44 13.76 16.19
N ALA A 422 -16.46 13.07 16.65
CA ALA A 422 -16.92 13.15 18.02
C ALA A 422 -15.83 12.69 19.02
N GLU A 423 -15.02 11.70 18.65
CA GLU A 423 -13.91 11.21 19.47
C GLU A 423 -12.73 12.20 19.47
N ALA A 424 -12.29 12.65 18.30
CA ALA A 424 -11.09 13.48 18.15
C ALA A 424 -11.31 14.95 18.54
N ARG A 425 -12.56 15.45 18.46
CA ARG A 425 -12.90 16.88 18.58
C ARG A 425 -13.94 17.14 19.66
N PRO A 426 -13.52 17.41 20.91
CA PRO A 426 -14.42 17.73 22.01
C PRO A 426 -15.31 18.96 21.75
N ASP A 427 -14.83 19.91 20.93
CA ASP A 427 -15.59 21.08 20.48
C ASP A 427 -16.74 20.70 19.56
N ALA A 428 -16.54 19.76 18.63
CA ALA A 428 -17.60 19.21 17.80
C ALA A 428 -18.57 18.34 18.62
N ALA A 429 -18.06 17.52 19.54
CA ALA A 429 -18.87 16.65 20.39
C ALA A 429 -19.78 17.42 21.37
N ALA A 430 -19.32 18.57 21.87
CA ALA A 430 -20.09 19.42 22.77
C ALA A 430 -21.10 20.33 22.05
N ALA A 431 -20.97 20.49 20.72
CA ALA A 431 -21.84 21.32 19.91
C ALA A 431 -23.18 20.63 19.61
N GLN A 432 -24.17 21.40 19.17
CA GLN A 432 -25.43 20.85 18.65
C GLN A 432 -25.18 20.31 17.24
N TRP A 433 -25.42 19.02 17.04
CA TRP A 433 -25.38 18.38 15.71
C TRP A 433 -26.63 18.76 14.93
N LEU A 434 -26.45 19.29 13.72
CA LEU A 434 -27.54 19.76 12.87
C LEU A 434 -27.82 18.81 11.72
N ASP A 435 -26.75 18.32 11.08
CA ASP A 435 -26.83 17.48 9.89
C ASP A 435 -25.55 16.66 9.74
N GLU A 436 -25.65 15.53 9.05
CA GLU A 436 -24.53 14.65 8.73
C GLU A 436 -24.76 14.00 7.36
N ASN A 437 -23.76 14.12 6.50
CA ASN A 437 -23.67 13.44 5.23
C ASN A 437 -22.46 12.50 5.29
N PRO A 438 -22.68 11.21 5.62
CA PRO A 438 -21.58 10.26 5.79
C PRO A 438 -20.96 9.90 4.43
N PRO A 439 -19.68 9.52 4.39
CA PRO A 439 -19.08 8.95 3.19
C PRO A 439 -19.73 7.61 2.83
N GLU A 440 -19.70 7.22 1.56
CA GLU A 440 -20.10 5.90 1.09
C GLU A 440 -18.94 4.89 1.22
N ALA A 441 -19.27 3.59 1.25
CA ALA A 441 -18.26 2.54 1.17
C ALA A 441 -17.58 2.58 -0.21
N PHE A 442 -16.26 2.50 -0.23
CA PHE A 442 -15.49 2.58 -1.47
C PHE A 442 -15.58 1.30 -2.30
N ILE A 443 -15.43 0.15 -1.63
CA ILE A 443 -15.58 -1.16 -2.25
C ILE A 443 -17.05 -1.56 -2.20
N PRO A 444 -17.70 -1.86 -3.34
CA PRO A 444 -19.08 -2.35 -3.34
C PRO A 444 -19.15 -3.73 -2.69
N THR A 445 -20.34 -4.11 -2.22
CA THR A 445 -20.59 -5.46 -1.69
C THR A 445 -20.21 -6.52 -2.71
N GLN A 446 -19.38 -7.46 -2.29
CA GLN A 446 -19.00 -8.65 -3.05
C GLN A 446 -19.79 -9.85 -2.55
N VAL A 447 -20.16 -10.75 -3.45
CA VAL A 447 -20.75 -12.04 -3.09
C VAL A 447 -19.67 -13.08 -3.28
N VAL A 448 -19.32 -13.79 -2.20
CA VAL A 448 -18.34 -14.88 -2.23
C VAL A 448 -19.10 -16.20 -2.25
N ASP A 449 -18.86 -17.04 -3.24
CA ASP A 449 -19.40 -18.40 -3.31
C ASP A 449 -18.31 -19.47 -3.17
N MET A 450 -18.16 -20.02 -1.96
CA MET A 450 -17.19 -21.08 -1.69
C MET A 450 -17.72 -22.50 -2.00
N THR A 451 -18.93 -22.62 -2.57
CA THR A 451 -19.57 -23.92 -2.80
C THR A 451 -19.18 -24.57 -4.13
N ASP A 452 -18.50 -23.84 -5.01
CA ASP A 452 -18.08 -24.33 -6.32
C ASP A 452 -16.79 -25.17 -6.23
N LEU A 453 -16.93 -26.33 -5.57
CA LEU A 453 -15.87 -27.32 -5.36
C LEU A 453 -16.17 -28.60 -6.14
N PRO A 454 -15.20 -29.13 -6.91
CA PRO A 454 -15.39 -30.34 -7.71
C PRO A 454 -15.64 -31.58 -6.85
N LEU A 455 -16.06 -32.67 -7.51
CA LEU A 455 -16.31 -33.99 -6.90
C LEU A 455 -17.43 -34.03 -5.84
N GLY A 456 -18.34 -33.06 -5.85
CA GLY A 456 -19.43 -32.97 -4.88
C GLY A 456 -18.98 -32.55 -3.48
N LEU A 457 -17.74 -32.09 -3.33
CA LEU A 457 -17.21 -31.56 -2.07
C LEU A 457 -17.91 -30.26 -1.67
N GLY A 458 -18.46 -29.50 -2.62
CA GLY A 458 -19.29 -28.31 -2.36
C GLY A 458 -20.58 -28.58 -1.60
N SER A 459 -20.99 -29.85 -1.48
CA SER A 459 -22.12 -30.24 -0.61
C SER A 459 -21.73 -30.38 0.87
N PHE A 460 -20.43 -30.30 1.18
CA PHE A 460 -19.90 -30.22 2.53
C PHE A 460 -19.48 -28.76 2.78
N ASP A 461 -20.02 -28.17 3.84
CA ASP A 461 -19.66 -26.82 4.29
C ASP A 461 -18.25 -26.87 4.90
N ILE A 462 -17.21 -26.81 4.04
CA ILE A 462 -15.81 -26.95 4.42
C ILE A 462 -15.21 -25.54 4.55
N PRO A 463 -14.76 -25.14 5.75
CA PRO A 463 -14.03 -23.89 5.92
C PRO A 463 -12.66 -24.00 5.24
N LEU A 464 -12.53 -23.33 4.08
CA LEU A 464 -11.28 -23.28 3.32
C LEU A 464 -10.46 -22.02 3.62
N ALA A 465 -11.07 -21.04 4.27
CA ALA A 465 -10.42 -19.82 4.69
C ALA A 465 -9.44 -20.06 5.83
N SER A 466 -8.46 -19.16 6.00
CA SER A 466 -7.50 -19.23 7.09
C SER A 466 -7.19 -17.86 7.68
N TRP A 467 -6.54 -17.86 8.84
CA TRP A 467 -5.87 -16.69 9.37
C TRP A 467 -4.41 -16.71 8.91
N HIS A 468 -4.15 -16.03 7.81
CA HIS A 468 -2.90 -16.08 7.07
C HIS A 468 -1.93 -14.94 7.42
N GLN A 469 -2.29 -14.07 8.36
CA GLN A 469 -1.42 -13.03 8.94
C GLN A 469 -0.12 -13.57 9.56
N LYS A 470 1.01 -13.01 9.12
CA LYS A 470 2.35 -13.34 9.61
C LYS A 470 3.05 -12.08 10.11
N PHE A 471 2.95 -11.85 11.41
CA PHE A 471 3.54 -10.67 12.02
C PHE A 471 3.92 -10.87 13.48
N LEU A 472 4.87 -10.06 13.92
CA LEU A 472 5.37 -10.02 15.29
C LEU A 472 5.32 -8.60 15.82
N THR A 473 5.10 -8.44 17.12
CA THR A 473 5.34 -7.17 17.81
C THR A 473 6.21 -7.40 19.03
N MET A 474 7.09 -6.45 19.33
CA MET A 474 8.01 -6.48 20.46
C MET A 474 7.84 -5.21 21.27
N ASP A 475 7.47 -5.38 22.54
CA ASP A 475 7.21 -4.35 23.54
C ASP A 475 6.18 -3.28 23.13
N GLN A 476 5.44 -3.52 22.04
CA GLN A 476 4.58 -2.56 21.35
C GLN A 476 5.32 -1.38 20.70
N ASP A 477 6.65 -1.48 20.57
CA ASP A 477 7.52 -0.43 20.03
C ASP A 477 8.02 -0.76 18.61
N VAL A 478 8.10 -2.05 18.28
CA VAL A 478 8.53 -2.56 16.97
C VAL A 478 7.50 -3.57 16.48
N ALA A 479 7.18 -3.52 15.18
CA ALA A 479 6.43 -4.58 14.51
C ALA A 479 7.14 -5.09 13.26
N TYR A 480 6.92 -6.36 12.97
CA TYR A 480 7.38 -7.05 11.77
C TYR A 480 6.17 -7.55 10.99
N ILE A 481 5.92 -7.10 9.76
CA ILE A 481 4.77 -7.54 8.92
C ILE A 481 5.26 -8.04 7.56
N GLY A 482 4.82 -9.21 7.09
CA GLY A 482 5.30 -9.78 5.83
C GLY A 482 4.72 -11.14 5.46
N GLY A 483 5.40 -11.84 4.54
CA GLY A 483 4.96 -13.11 3.97
C GLY A 483 5.50 -14.37 4.66
N MET A 484 6.50 -14.26 5.53
CA MET A 484 7.27 -15.42 6.02
C MET A 484 6.75 -16.06 7.33
N ASN A 485 6.79 -17.39 7.42
CA ASN A 485 6.44 -18.17 8.63
C ASN A 485 7.68 -18.69 9.37
N PHE A 486 7.46 -19.35 10.52
CA PHE A 486 8.45 -20.20 11.15
C PHE A 486 8.39 -21.60 10.53
N ASN A 487 8.79 -21.68 9.26
CA ASN A 487 8.82 -22.91 8.48
C ASN A 487 10.15 -23.01 7.75
N LEU A 488 10.63 -24.25 7.51
CA LEU A 488 11.89 -24.53 6.83
C LEU A 488 12.08 -23.72 5.54
N ALA A 489 11.03 -23.63 4.72
CA ALA A 489 11.07 -22.96 3.42
C ALA A 489 11.38 -21.47 3.55
N ASP A 490 10.92 -20.80 4.61
CA ASP A 490 11.02 -19.34 4.82
C ASP A 490 12.43 -18.83 5.20
N TRP A 491 13.47 -19.62 4.95
CA TRP A 491 14.85 -19.18 5.10
C TRP A 491 15.58 -19.29 3.77
N ASP A 492 16.10 -18.17 3.27
CA ASP A 492 16.99 -18.09 2.12
C ASP A 492 17.81 -16.79 2.16
N THR A 493 18.76 -16.63 1.23
CA THR A 493 19.57 -15.42 1.08
C THR A 493 19.27 -14.70 -0.24
N ASP A 494 19.74 -13.46 -0.38
CA ASP A 494 19.58 -12.66 -1.59
C ASP A 494 20.32 -13.25 -2.80
N GLU A 495 21.27 -14.16 -2.58
CA GLU A 495 21.97 -14.87 -3.65
C GLU A 495 21.21 -16.08 -4.21
N HIS A 496 20.22 -16.60 -3.48
CA HIS A 496 19.39 -17.74 -3.89
C HIS A 496 20.20 -18.95 -4.41
N LEU A 497 21.36 -19.22 -3.82
CA LEU A 497 22.29 -20.25 -4.31
C LEU A 497 21.59 -21.60 -4.45
N VAL A 498 21.64 -22.23 -5.63
CA VAL A 498 21.04 -23.57 -5.89
C VAL A 498 21.42 -24.59 -4.82
N PHE A 499 22.72 -24.65 -4.50
CA PHE A 499 23.29 -25.57 -3.52
C PHE A 499 23.63 -24.85 -2.21
N ASP A 500 22.62 -24.61 -1.37
CA ASP A 500 22.83 -24.02 -0.04
C ASP A 500 22.48 -24.99 1.09
N PRO A 501 23.48 -25.55 1.80
CA PRO A 501 23.22 -26.46 2.92
C PRO A 501 22.53 -25.77 4.10
N ARG A 502 22.48 -24.43 4.13
CA ARG A 502 21.71 -23.69 5.13
C ARG A 502 20.22 -23.91 4.96
N ARG A 503 19.69 -24.22 3.76
CA ARG A 503 18.27 -24.53 3.49
C ARG A 503 17.83 -25.96 3.87
N MET A 504 18.73 -26.75 4.45
CA MET A 504 18.41 -28.11 4.90
C MET A 504 17.62 -28.14 6.22
N PRO A 505 16.71 -29.13 6.42
CA PRO A 505 15.92 -29.32 7.65
C PRO A 505 16.74 -29.34 8.94
N PHE A 506 16.14 -29.00 10.09
CA PHE A 506 16.84 -28.96 11.38
C PHE A 506 17.58 -30.27 11.69
N ASP A 507 16.95 -31.41 11.43
CA ASP A 507 17.45 -32.74 11.73
C ASP A 507 18.35 -33.36 10.63
N ALA A 508 18.58 -32.65 9.52
CA ALA A 508 19.47 -33.10 8.45
C ALA A 508 20.88 -33.41 8.98
N SER A 509 21.42 -34.53 8.53
CA SER A 509 22.70 -35.04 9.00
C SER A 509 23.86 -34.16 8.51
N ARG A 510 25.03 -34.28 9.16
CA ARG A 510 26.25 -33.63 8.66
C ARG A 510 26.63 -34.13 7.26
N ALA A 511 26.34 -35.40 6.95
CA ALA A 511 26.61 -35.96 5.64
C ALA A 511 25.69 -35.34 4.58
N ASP A 512 24.39 -35.22 4.87
CA ASP A 512 23.40 -34.64 3.95
C ASP A 512 23.72 -33.18 3.65
N ARG A 513 24.10 -32.40 4.69
CA ARG A 513 24.55 -31.01 4.49
C ARG A 513 25.87 -30.93 3.72
N GLN A 514 26.76 -31.91 3.89
CA GLN A 514 28.01 -31.96 3.16
C GLN A 514 27.77 -32.29 1.68
N ALA A 515 26.85 -33.21 1.38
CA ALA A 515 26.44 -33.55 0.01
C ALA A 515 25.90 -32.31 -0.73
N VAL A 516 25.04 -31.51 -0.08
CA VAL A 516 24.60 -30.23 -0.66
C VAL A 516 25.76 -29.26 -0.87
N LEU A 517 26.66 -29.12 0.11
CA LEU A 517 27.82 -28.24 -0.02
C LEU A 517 28.76 -28.66 -1.15
N ASP A 518 28.87 -29.97 -1.39
CA ASP A 518 29.68 -30.59 -2.45
C ASP A 518 28.91 -30.66 -3.78
N LYS A 519 27.69 -30.11 -3.85
CA LYS A 519 26.78 -30.10 -5.00
C LYS A 519 26.35 -31.48 -5.50
N GLU A 520 26.33 -32.47 -4.60
CA GLU A 520 25.88 -33.84 -4.89
C GLU A 520 24.36 -34.00 -4.72
N ASP A 521 23.73 -33.13 -3.90
CA ASP A 521 22.30 -33.13 -3.60
C ASP A 521 21.75 -31.69 -3.62
N GLU A 522 20.48 -31.53 -3.99
CA GLU A 522 19.76 -30.25 -3.90
C GLU A 522 18.97 -30.13 -2.58
N PRO A 523 18.98 -28.97 -1.91
CA PRO A 523 18.13 -28.72 -0.75
C PRO A 523 16.69 -28.36 -1.18
N GLN A 524 15.87 -27.80 -0.27
CA GLN A 524 14.61 -27.15 -0.67
C GLN A 524 14.86 -26.10 -1.77
N ALA A 525 13.86 -25.75 -2.57
CA ALA A 525 13.99 -24.72 -3.62
C ALA A 525 14.33 -23.33 -3.03
N PRO A 526 14.99 -22.43 -3.79
CA PRO A 526 15.23 -21.07 -3.33
C PRO A 526 13.88 -20.38 -3.12
N ARG A 527 13.79 -19.50 -2.13
CA ARG A 527 12.52 -18.85 -1.79
C ARG A 527 12.71 -17.34 -1.72
N THR A 528 11.89 -16.63 -2.47
CA THR A 528 11.86 -15.17 -2.49
C THR A 528 10.64 -14.68 -1.72
N ASP A 529 10.86 -13.83 -0.72
CA ASP A 529 9.78 -13.27 0.11
C ASP A 529 10.25 -11.97 0.79
N PHE A 530 9.30 -11.22 1.35
CA PHE A 530 9.53 -9.93 1.99
C PHE A 530 8.93 -9.85 3.39
N HIS A 531 9.63 -9.11 4.25
CA HIS A 531 9.11 -8.63 5.52
C HIS A 531 9.38 -7.14 5.64
N THR A 532 8.66 -6.48 6.52
CA THR A 532 8.93 -5.10 6.89
C THR A 532 9.12 -5.02 8.37
N ARG A 533 10.05 -4.19 8.79
CA ARG A 533 10.20 -3.78 10.18
C ARG A 533 9.79 -2.33 10.31
N ILE A 534 8.86 -2.06 11.21
CA ILE A 534 8.35 -0.72 11.47
C ILE A 534 8.58 -0.28 12.92
N GLU A 535 8.85 1.01 13.10
CA GLU A 535 8.90 1.71 14.39
C GLU A 535 8.08 3.01 14.32
N GLY A 536 7.43 3.37 15.43
CA GLY A 536 6.62 4.57 15.55
C GLY A 536 5.13 4.28 15.70
N ALA A 537 4.30 5.29 15.46
CA ALA A 537 2.87 5.28 15.77
C ALA A 537 2.10 4.12 15.12
N ALA A 538 2.51 3.70 13.92
CA ALA A 538 1.89 2.61 13.18
C ALA A 538 2.05 1.22 13.84
N VAL A 539 3.02 1.03 14.73
CA VAL A 539 3.20 -0.26 15.44
C VAL A 539 1.95 -0.58 16.27
N ARG A 540 1.30 0.44 16.83
CA ARG A 540 0.06 0.29 17.59
C ARG A 540 -1.02 -0.44 16.79
N ASP A 541 -1.12 -0.19 15.49
CA ASP A 541 -2.17 -0.76 14.66
C ASP A 541 -1.97 -2.26 14.47
N ALA A 542 -0.72 -2.72 14.31
CA ALA A 542 -0.39 -4.14 14.29
C ALA A 542 -0.68 -4.81 15.65
N VAL A 543 -0.36 -4.12 16.76
CA VAL A 543 -0.66 -4.60 18.12
C VAL A 543 -2.18 -4.71 18.32
N ASP A 544 -2.95 -3.74 17.85
CA ASP A 544 -4.41 -3.72 17.90
C ASP A 544 -5.02 -4.89 17.11
N VAL A 545 -4.55 -5.15 15.89
CA VAL A 545 -4.96 -6.34 15.10
C VAL A 545 -4.73 -7.63 15.90
N PHE A 546 -3.56 -7.78 16.54
CA PHE A 546 -3.31 -8.94 17.40
C PHE A 546 -4.25 -8.98 18.61
N HIS A 547 -4.45 -7.84 19.28
CA HIS A 547 -5.27 -7.73 20.48
C HIS A 547 -6.72 -8.10 20.20
N GLN A 548 -7.32 -7.59 19.12
CA GLN A 548 -8.69 -7.89 18.73
C GLN A 548 -8.89 -9.40 18.53
N ARG A 549 -7.98 -10.04 17.79
CA ARG A 549 -8.03 -11.49 17.55
C ARG A 549 -7.78 -12.30 18.83
N TRP A 550 -6.84 -11.88 19.65
CA TRP A 550 -6.54 -12.52 20.94
C TRP A 550 -7.72 -12.45 21.90
N ALA A 551 -8.35 -11.27 22.01
CA ALA A 551 -9.53 -11.04 22.82
C ALA A 551 -10.72 -11.85 22.32
N HIS A 552 -10.91 -11.94 21.00
CA HIS A 552 -11.94 -12.77 20.37
C HIS A 552 -11.77 -14.25 20.75
N GLN A 553 -10.57 -14.82 20.58
CA GLN A 553 -10.30 -16.21 20.93
C GLN A 553 -10.51 -16.50 22.43
N ARG A 554 -10.10 -15.56 23.29
CA ARG A 554 -10.37 -15.67 24.73
C ARG A 554 -11.86 -15.67 25.04
N ALA A 555 -12.63 -14.79 24.41
CA ALA A 555 -14.07 -14.70 24.59
C ALA A 555 -14.82 -15.93 24.06
N ALA A 556 -14.35 -16.49 22.94
CA ALA A 556 -14.90 -17.71 22.34
C ALA A 556 -14.59 -18.97 23.17
N GLY A 557 -13.63 -18.91 24.10
CA GLY A 557 -13.31 -20.01 25.00
C GLY A 557 -12.58 -21.16 24.30
N VAL A 558 -11.76 -20.84 23.29
CA VAL A 558 -10.98 -21.83 22.52
C VAL A 558 -9.98 -22.59 23.39
N ARG A 559 -9.38 -23.65 22.85
CA ARG A 559 -8.33 -24.39 23.56
C ARG A 559 -7.25 -23.43 24.06
N PHE A 560 -6.98 -23.50 25.37
CA PHE A 560 -6.05 -22.67 26.13
C PHE A 560 -6.53 -21.26 26.51
N ALA A 561 -7.73 -20.82 26.08
CA ALA A 561 -8.29 -19.52 26.44
C ALA A 561 -8.41 -19.28 27.95
N ASP A 562 -8.74 -20.33 28.71
CA ASP A 562 -8.86 -20.30 30.18
C ASP A 562 -7.53 -20.06 30.91
N ARG A 563 -6.41 -20.23 30.19
CA ARG A 563 -5.03 -20.06 30.65
C ARG A 563 -4.35 -18.83 30.05
N SER A 564 -5.03 -18.15 29.14
CA SER A 564 -4.55 -16.96 28.44
C SER A 564 -5.00 -15.68 29.13
N THR A 565 -4.06 -14.75 29.32
CA THR A 565 -4.30 -13.45 29.94
C THR A 565 -4.59 -12.37 28.90
N ASP A 566 -5.31 -11.32 29.30
CA ASP A 566 -5.48 -10.13 28.47
C ASP A 566 -4.23 -9.24 28.49
N PHE A 567 -4.16 -8.27 27.59
CA PHE A 567 -3.20 -7.18 27.67
C PHE A 567 -3.84 -5.87 27.17
N THR A 568 -3.15 -4.75 27.35
CA THR A 568 -3.63 -3.44 26.92
C THR A 568 -2.76 -2.93 25.78
N VAL A 569 -3.41 -2.47 24.71
CA VAL A 569 -2.76 -1.75 23.62
C VAL A 569 -2.35 -0.37 24.14
N ALA A 570 -1.06 -0.07 24.09
CA ALA A 570 -0.52 1.22 24.49
C ALA A 570 -1.01 2.33 23.55
N PRO A 571 -1.12 3.58 24.03
CA PRO A 571 -1.26 4.73 23.15
C PRO A 571 -0.10 4.77 22.15
N ALA A 572 -0.35 5.28 20.95
CA ALA A 572 0.70 5.42 19.94
C ALA A 572 1.77 6.42 20.43
N ASP A 573 3.04 6.08 20.25
CA ASP A 573 4.12 7.01 20.47
C ASP A 573 4.07 8.16 19.45
N PRO A 574 4.51 9.38 19.83
CA PRO A 574 4.68 10.46 18.86
C PRO A 574 5.69 10.00 17.80
N GLY A 575 5.35 10.18 16.53
CA GLY A 575 6.07 9.65 15.37
C GLY A 575 7.60 9.86 15.40
N VAL A 576 8.30 9.02 14.65
CA VAL A 576 9.76 8.95 14.71
C VAL A 576 10.37 9.85 13.63
N PRO A 577 11.29 10.78 13.97
CA PRO A 577 11.91 11.67 12.98
C PRO A 577 12.57 10.89 11.83
N GLY A 578 12.28 11.30 10.60
CA GLY A 578 12.77 10.62 9.40
C GLY A 578 11.94 9.41 8.98
N GLY A 579 10.77 9.21 9.59
CA GLY A 579 9.77 8.26 9.11
C GLY A 579 9.09 8.71 7.81
N VAL A 580 8.33 7.79 7.23
CA VAL A 580 7.56 7.98 5.99
C VAL A 580 6.06 7.79 6.25
N PRO A 581 5.18 8.37 5.41
CA PRO A 581 3.75 8.11 5.44
C PRO A 581 3.42 6.65 5.15
N LEU A 582 2.70 6.00 6.07
CA LEU A 582 2.35 4.59 5.99
C LEU A 582 0.98 4.31 6.62
N GLN A 583 0.25 3.34 6.10
CA GLN A 583 -0.93 2.75 6.75
C GLN A 583 -0.72 1.26 6.98
N VAL A 584 -1.07 0.76 8.18
CA VAL A 584 -1.22 -0.68 8.42
C VAL A 584 -2.62 -1.07 7.98
N VAL A 585 -2.72 -2.03 7.05
CA VAL A 585 -3.97 -2.43 6.41
C VAL A 585 -4.19 -3.92 6.61
N ALA A 586 -5.43 -4.32 6.90
CA ALA A 586 -5.78 -5.72 7.12
C ALA A 586 -6.98 -6.15 6.26
N THR A 587 -7.02 -7.44 5.93
CA THR A 587 -8.28 -8.14 5.67
C THR A 587 -8.60 -8.91 6.93
N MET A 588 -9.68 -8.57 7.62
CA MET A 588 -10.19 -9.32 8.75
C MET A 588 -11.67 -9.59 8.50
N PRO A 589 -12.03 -10.80 8.04
CA PRO A 589 -13.41 -11.17 7.81
C PRO A 589 -14.24 -11.10 9.10
N ALA A 590 -15.55 -11.34 8.98
CA ALA A 590 -16.44 -11.43 10.12
C ALA A 590 -15.80 -12.25 11.27
N PRO A 591 -15.86 -11.75 12.52
CA PRO A 591 -16.71 -10.66 12.99
C PRO A 591 -16.04 -9.27 13.00
N PHE A 592 -14.89 -9.08 12.35
CA PHE A 592 -14.15 -7.80 12.39
C PHE A 592 -14.50 -6.88 11.22
N ASP A 593 -14.90 -7.44 10.08
CA ASP A 593 -15.41 -6.75 8.89
C ASP A 593 -14.49 -5.64 8.33
N GLU A 594 -13.18 -5.91 8.30
CA GLU A 594 -12.16 -5.01 7.74
C GLU A 594 -11.63 -5.53 6.40
N TYR A 595 -11.59 -4.68 5.38
CA TYR A 595 -11.18 -5.03 4.01
C TYR A 595 -10.24 -3.96 3.42
N ALA A 596 -9.36 -3.45 4.27
CA ALA A 596 -8.52 -2.29 4.00
C ALA A 596 -7.45 -2.56 2.92
N ILE A 597 -6.96 -3.79 2.82
CA ILE A 597 -5.98 -4.20 1.81
C ILE A 597 -6.55 -3.97 0.41
N LEU A 598 -7.73 -4.56 0.14
CA LEU A 598 -8.42 -4.42 -1.13
C LEU A 598 -8.72 -2.95 -1.47
N GLU A 599 -9.24 -2.18 -0.50
CA GLU A 599 -9.54 -0.76 -0.72
C GLU A 599 -8.27 0.03 -1.09
N THR A 600 -7.16 -0.20 -0.40
CA THR A 600 -5.91 0.53 -0.63
C THR A 600 -5.30 0.16 -1.98
N LEU A 601 -5.29 -1.11 -2.36
CA LEU A 601 -4.83 -1.57 -3.67
C LEU A 601 -5.63 -0.96 -4.82
N VAL A 602 -6.96 -1.02 -4.78
CA VAL A 602 -7.82 -0.45 -5.83
C VAL A 602 -7.64 1.06 -5.94
N ARG A 603 -7.47 1.76 -4.80
CA ARG A 603 -7.16 3.20 -4.77
C ARG A 603 -5.82 3.52 -5.44
N ALA A 604 -4.77 2.78 -5.08
CA ALA A 604 -3.43 2.98 -5.60
C ALA A 604 -3.34 2.65 -7.11
N ILE A 605 -3.98 1.56 -7.56
CA ILE A 605 -4.14 1.23 -8.98
C ILE A 605 -4.84 2.37 -9.71
N GLY A 606 -5.90 2.94 -9.13
CA GLY A 606 -6.61 4.09 -9.68
C GLY A 606 -5.76 5.35 -9.87
N GLN A 607 -4.61 5.46 -9.20
CA GLN A 607 -3.65 6.56 -9.38
C GLN A 607 -2.52 6.24 -10.36
N ALA A 608 -2.33 4.98 -10.78
CA ALA A 608 -1.16 4.57 -11.57
C ALA A 608 -1.04 5.27 -12.94
N GLU A 609 0.13 5.74 -13.32
CA GLU A 609 0.41 6.49 -14.55
C GLU A 609 1.46 5.84 -15.46
N HIS A 610 2.48 5.18 -14.90
CA HIS A 610 3.62 4.66 -15.64
C HIS A 610 3.75 3.14 -15.59
N TYR A 611 3.78 2.54 -14.39
CA TYR A 611 3.83 1.10 -14.24
C TYR A 611 3.19 0.59 -12.93
N ILE A 612 2.66 -0.62 -13.00
CA ILE A 612 2.29 -1.45 -11.85
C ILE A 612 3.20 -2.68 -11.87
N PHE A 613 3.98 -2.88 -10.81
CA PHE A 613 4.79 -4.07 -10.59
C PHE A 613 4.15 -4.92 -9.48
N ILE A 614 3.94 -6.20 -9.76
CA ILE A 614 3.37 -7.17 -8.82
C ILE A 614 4.31 -8.36 -8.75
N GLU A 615 4.74 -8.72 -7.55
CA GLU A 615 5.42 -9.97 -7.25
C GLU A 615 4.57 -10.74 -6.24
N ASP A 616 3.88 -11.78 -6.70
CA ASP A 616 2.97 -12.55 -5.87
C ASP A 616 3.08 -14.06 -6.12
N GLN A 617 2.92 -14.84 -5.06
CA GLN A 617 2.77 -16.29 -5.13
C GLN A 617 1.67 -16.73 -6.12
N TYR A 618 0.56 -15.99 -6.17
CA TYR A 618 -0.58 -16.18 -7.05
C TYR A 618 -1.08 -14.83 -7.55
N MET A 619 -1.20 -14.67 -8.87
CA MET A 619 -1.90 -13.53 -9.47
C MET A 619 -3.20 -14.01 -10.10
N ARG A 620 -4.29 -13.92 -9.34
CA ARG A 620 -5.64 -14.32 -9.77
C ARG A 620 -6.71 -13.65 -8.92
N ALA A 621 -6.80 -12.34 -9.03
CA ALA A 621 -7.77 -11.54 -8.31
C ALA A 621 -8.66 -10.83 -9.32
N PRO A 622 -9.82 -11.39 -9.72
CA PRO A 622 -10.69 -10.76 -10.71
C PRO A 622 -11.04 -9.31 -10.37
N ILE A 623 -11.28 -9.02 -9.08
CA ILE A 623 -11.57 -7.66 -8.60
C ILE A 623 -10.40 -6.68 -8.82
N LEU A 624 -9.16 -7.13 -8.68
CA LEU A 624 -7.98 -6.32 -8.97
C LEU A 624 -7.69 -6.30 -10.47
N GLY A 625 -7.89 -7.43 -11.15
CA GLY A 625 -7.75 -7.57 -12.59
C GLY A 625 -8.62 -6.57 -13.33
N ASP A 626 -9.89 -6.46 -12.95
CA ASP A 626 -10.83 -5.47 -13.48
C ASP A 626 -10.35 -4.03 -13.22
N ALA A 627 -9.90 -3.72 -12.00
CA ALA A 627 -9.37 -2.39 -11.67
C ALA A 627 -8.12 -2.02 -12.48
N ILE A 628 -7.21 -2.98 -12.71
CA ILE A 628 -6.02 -2.80 -13.54
C ILE A 628 -6.43 -2.63 -15.02
N ILE A 629 -7.38 -3.45 -15.49
CA ILE A 629 -7.90 -3.37 -16.86
C ILE A 629 -8.47 -1.98 -17.14
N ASP A 630 -9.34 -1.50 -16.25
CA ASP A 630 -9.97 -0.19 -16.37
C ASP A 630 -8.90 0.92 -16.37
N ARG A 631 -7.94 0.84 -15.45
CA ARG A 631 -6.87 1.85 -15.39
C ARG A 631 -5.96 1.83 -16.62
N MET A 632 -5.55 0.67 -17.10
CA MET A 632 -4.71 0.54 -18.30
C MET A 632 -5.43 0.99 -19.58
N ALA A 633 -6.77 0.91 -19.61
CA ALA A 633 -7.58 1.48 -20.68
C ALA A 633 -7.63 3.01 -20.61
N GLU A 634 -7.73 3.58 -19.40
CA GLU A 634 -7.70 5.03 -19.16
C GLU A 634 -6.33 5.67 -19.43
N VAL A 635 -5.24 4.96 -19.13
CA VAL A 635 -3.86 5.43 -19.24
C VAL A 635 -3.08 4.60 -20.27
N PRO A 636 -2.97 5.07 -21.53
CA PRO A 636 -2.34 4.31 -22.62
C PRO A 636 -0.83 4.04 -22.44
N ALA A 637 -0.16 4.77 -21.55
CA ALA A 637 1.27 4.59 -21.27
C ALA A 637 1.53 3.55 -20.17
N LEU A 638 0.52 3.24 -19.34
CA LEU A 638 0.67 2.39 -18.16
C LEU A 638 1.11 0.97 -18.54
N GLN A 639 2.12 0.45 -17.86
CA GLN A 639 2.66 -0.90 -18.02
C GLN A 639 2.27 -1.78 -16.83
N LEU A 640 2.13 -3.09 -17.08
CA LEU A 640 1.90 -4.10 -16.05
C LEU A 640 3.03 -5.14 -16.09
N ILE A 641 3.69 -5.33 -14.95
CA ILE A 641 4.78 -6.28 -14.76
C ILE A 641 4.37 -7.24 -13.65
N VAL A 642 4.25 -8.53 -13.96
CA VAL A 642 3.83 -9.56 -13.01
C VAL A 642 4.89 -10.65 -12.90
N PHE A 643 5.27 -10.94 -11.66
CA PHE A 643 6.07 -12.10 -11.29
C PHE A 643 5.20 -13.07 -10.48
N THR A 644 5.19 -14.33 -10.89
CA THR A 644 4.46 -15.40 -10.18
C THR A 644 5.20 -16.74 -10.28
N ASN A 645 4.76 -17.73 -9.52
CA ASN A 645 5.29 -19.09 -9.61
C ASN A 645 4.96 -19.73 -10.96
N ALA A 646 5.77 -20.70 -11.40
CA ALA A 646 5.40 -21.54 -12.53
C ALA A 646 4.08 -22.29 -12.24
N ILE A 647 3.11 -22.14 -13.15
CA ILE A 647 1.75 -22.64 -12.95
C ILE A 647 1.54 -23.95 -13.70
N GLY A 648 1.03 -24.94 -12.99
CA GLY A 648 0.65 -26.24 -13.53
C GLY A 648 -0.21 -27.01 -12.52
N GLU A 649 -0.65 -28.22 -12.91
CA GLU A 649 -1.60 -29.08 -12.17
C GLU A 649 -1.34 -29.14 -10.66
N TRP A 650 -0.07 -29.26 -10.29
CA TRP A 650 0.38 -29.54 -8.93
C TRP A 650 0.81 -28.28 -8.17
N SER A 651 1.40 -27.28 -8.85
CA SER A 651 1.83 -26.04 -8.22
C SER A 651 0.67 -25.08 -7.97
N ASP A 652 -0.34 -25.09 -8.85
CA ASP A 652 -1.55 -24.32 -8.72
C ASP A 652 -2.80 -25.12 -9.14
N PRO A 653 -3.50 -25.80 -8.19
CA PRO A 653 -4.69 -26.59 -8.51
C PRO A 653 -5.87 -25.74 -9.01
N GLY A 654 -5.83 -24.41 -8.86
CA GLY A 654 -6.81 -23.44 -9.37
C GLY A 654 -6.27 -22.60 -10.53
N CYS A 655 -5.36 -23.18 -11.34
CA CYS A 655 -4.62 -22.48 -12.38
C CYS A 655 -5.47 -21.85 -13.50
N TRP A 656 -6.74 -22.25 -13.63
CA TRP A 656 -7.61 -21.78 -14.71
C TRP A 656 -7.86 -20.26 -14.64
N GLN A 657 -8.12 -19.73 -13.45
CA GLN A 657 -8.35 -18.30 -13.23
C GLN A 657 -7.11 -17.48 -13.58
N THR A 658 -5.94 -17.98 -13.15
CA THR A 658 -4.67 -17.33 -13.47
C THR A 658 -4.43 -17.31 -14.98
N TYR A 659 -4.79 -18.38 -15.70
CA TYR A 659 -4.72 -18.41 -17.16
C TYR A 659 -5.67 -17.38 -17.80
N LEU A 660 -6.92 -17.30 -17.33
CA LEU A 660 -7.90 -16.34 -17.86
C LEU A 660 -7.45 -14.89 -17.68
N GLU A 661 -6.93 -14.54 -16.50
CA GLU A 661 -6.41 -13.20 -16.24
C GLU A 661 -5.19 -12.90 -17.11
N ASN A 662 -4.25 -13.84 -17.22
CA ASN A 662 -3.09 -13.68 -18.10
C ASN A 662 -3.52 -13.48 -19.57
N GLU A 663 -4.41 -14.32 -20.08
CA GLU A 663 -4.91 -14.23 -21.46
C GLU A 663 -5.61 -12.89 -21.71
N ALA A 664 -6.36 -12.37 -20.74
CA ALA A 664 -6.97 -11.06 -20.81
C ALA A 664 -5.91 -9.95 -20.97
N PHE A 665 -4.89 -9.91 -20.10
CA PHE A 665 -3.83 -8.90 -20.19
C PHE A 665 -3.00 -9.03 -21.47
N GLU A 666 -2.62 -10.25 -21.85
CA GLU A 666 -1.80 -10.51 -23.04
C GLU A 666 -2.54 -10.17 -24.33
N SER A 667 -3.84 -10.46 -24.41
CA SER A 667 -4.65 -10.14 -25.60
C SER A 667 -4.97 -8.65 -25.72
N LEU A 668 -5.20 -7.96 -24.60
CA LEU A 668 -5.53 -6.54 -24.59
C LEU A 668 -4.27 -5.67 -24.78
N TRP A 669 -3.15 -6.02 -24.16
CA TRP A 669 -1.94 -5.17 -24.09
C TRP A 669 -0.62 -5.93 -24.22
N PRO A 670 -0.36 -6.66 -25.33
CA PRO A 670 0.85 -7.46 -25.50
C PRO A 670 2.16 -6.63 -25.41
N ASP A 671 2.12 -5.36 -25.77
CA ASP A 671 3.30 -4.47 -25.71
C ASP A 671 3.54 -3.84 -24.34
N ARG A 672 2.52 -3.82 -23.45
CA ARG A 672 2.56 -3.14 -22.14
C ARG A 672 2.42 -4.09 -20.95
N TYR A 673 2.25 -5.38 -21.20
CA TYR A 673 2.19 -6.43 -20.19
C TYR A 673 3.43 -7.34 -20.26
N GLY A 674 3.95 -7.76 -19.11
CA GLY A 674 5.00 -8.77 -19.02
C GLY A 674 4.79 -9.70 -17.85
N LEU A 675 4.84 -11.00 -18.13
CA LEU A 675 4.79 -12.07 -17.14
C LEU A 675 6.15 -12.76 -17.04
N PHE A 676 6.62 -12.91 -15.81
CA PHE A 676 7.95 -13.42 -15.52
C PHE A 676 7.93 -14.45 -14.38
N GLN A 677 8.95 -15.29 -14.35
CA GLN A 677 9.25 -16.24 -13.26
C GLN A 677 10.68 -16.03 -12.80
N LEU A 678 11.01 -16.56 -11.61
CA LEU A 678 12.38 -16.51 -11.08
C LEU A 678 13.04 -17.88 -11.11
N ARG A 679 14.31 -17.94 -11.55
CA ARG A 679 15.14 -19.15 -11.48
C ARG A 679 16.57 -18.82 -11.06
N SER A 680 17.13 -19.70 -10.25
CA SER A 680 18.54 -19.70 -9.89
C SER A 680 19.31 -20.68 -10.76
N TYR A 681 20.56 -20.34 -11.07
CA TYR A 681 21.44 -21.13 -11.92
C TYR A 681 22.71 -21.54 -11.17
N ALA A 682 23.12 -22.79 -11.35
CA ALA A 682 24.44 -23.27 -11.00
C ALA A 682 24.94 -24.28 -12.02
N SER A 683 26.24 -24.32 -12.27
CA SER A 683 26.89 -25.43 -12.96
C SER A 683 27.68 -26.30 -11.98
N VAL A 684 27.70 -27.61 -12.24
CA VAL A 684 28.40 -28.64 -11.45
C VAL A 684 29.38 -29.35 -12.38
N ASP A 685 30.60 -29.57 -11.90
CA ASP A 685 31.62 -30.35 -12.59
C ASP A 685 31.51 -31.78 -12.06
N THR A 686 31.03 -32.70 -12.90
CA THR A 686 30.60 -34.03 -12.50
C THR A 686 31.78 -34.99 -12.63
N ASP A 687 32.52 -35.14 -11.52
CA ASP A 687 33.75 -35.93 -11.44
C ASP A 687 33.44 -37.45 -11.48
N CYS A 688 33.00 -37.97 -12.63
CA CYS A 688 32.67 -39.38 -12.78
C CYS A 688 33.85 -40.18 -13.36
N THR A 689 34.20 -41.27 -12.69
CA THR A 689 35.46 -42.03 -12.89
C THR A 689 35.63 -42.65 -14.30
N PHE A 690 34.57 -42.66 -15.12
CA PHE A 690 34.57 -43.24 -16.47
C PHE A 690 33.87 -42.39 -17.55
N CYS A 691 33.36 -41.20 -17.22
CA CYS A 691 32.91 -40.21 -18.21
C CYS A 691 34.06 -39.26 -18.54
N TRP A 692 33.86 -38.52 -19.62
CA TRP A 692 34.76 -37.49 -20.10
C TRP A 692 34.17 -36.21 -19.52
N ASP A 693 34.85 -35.62 -18.52
CA ASP A 693 34.58 -34.32 -17.86
C ASP A 693 33.27 -33.61 -18.27
N GLU A 694 32.19 -33.93 -17.56
CA GLU A 694 30.80 -33.56 -17.86
C GLU A 694 30.39 -32.40 -16.92
N VAL A 695 30.04 -31.23 -17.47
CA VAL A 695 29.57 -30.08 -16.68
C VAL A 695 28.06 -29.95 -16.81
N ASP A 696 27.35 -30.25 -15.73
CA ASP A 696 25.89 -30.21 -15.65
C ASP A 696 25.38 -28.82 -15.28
N ALA A 697 24.22 -28.43 -15.81
CA ALA A 697 23.51 -27.22 -15.44
C ALA A 697 22.26 -27.49 -14.61
N HIS A 698 22.09 -26.69 -13.55
CA HIS A 698 20.94 -26.70 -12.67
C HIS A 698 20.23 -25.37 -12.73
N PHE A 699 19.01 -25.37 -13.28
CA PHE A 699 18.09 -24.23 -13.28
C PHE A 699 16.93 -24.53 -12.33
N VAL A 700 16.96 -23.96 -11.13
CA VAL A 700 15.96 -24.22 -10.09
C VAL A 700 15.03 -23.03 -9.97
N ALA A 701 13.73 -23.26 -10.20
CA ALA A 701 12.71 -22.25 -10.00
C ALA A 701 12.64 -21.81 -8.53
N HIS A 702 12.43 -20.52 -8.30
CA HIS A 702 12.18 -20.04 -6.96
C HIS A 702 10.77 -20.43 -6.56
N ASP A 703 10.59 -20.77 -5.29
CA ASP A 703 9.32 -20.68 -4.59
C ASP A 703 9.06 -19.20 -4.31
N LEU A 704 8.36 -18.54 -5.21
CA LEU A 704 8.00 -17.13 -5.10
C LEU A 704 6.87 -17.01 -4.08
N HIS A 705 7.19 -16.50 -2.90
CA HIS A 705 6.23 -16.34 -1.81
C HIS A 705 5.98 -14.89 -1.42
N ALA A 706 6.51 -13.94 -2.19
CA ALA A 706 6.22 -12.53 -2.06
C ALA A 706 4.71 -12.22 -2.19
N LYS A 707 4.35 -11.05 -1.68
CA LYS A 707 3.08 -10.34 -1.86
C LYS A 707 3.39 -8.86 -1.88
N LEU A 708 4.01 -8.41 -2.98
CA LEU A 708 4.59 -7.08 -3.12
C LEU A 708 3.97 -6.37 -4.32
N VAL A 709 3.52 -5.13 -4.12
CA VAL A 709 3.08 -4.23 -5.19
C VAL A 709 3.90 -2.95 -5.13
N ILE A 710 4.39 -2.49 -6.28
CA ILE A 710 5.05 -1.18 -6.45
C ILE A 710 4.36 -0.45 -7.60
N ILE A 711 4.00 0.83 -7.39
CA ILE A 711 3.36 1.67 -8.40
C ILE A 711 4.12 2.99 -8.52
N ASP A 712 4.55 3.29 -9.75
CA ASP A 712 5.16 4.56 -10.19
C ASP A 712 6.29 5.13 -9.32
N ASP A 713 6.99 4.28 -8.57
CA ASP A 713 8.00 4.70 -7.60
C ASP A 713 7.44 5.55 -6.43
N VAL A 714 6.12 5.64 -6.26
CA VAL A 714 5.47 6.45 -5.21
C VAL A 714 4.71 5.64 -4.17
N TYR A 715 4.25 4.45 -4.54
CA TYR A 715 3.47 3.57 -3.67
C TYR A 715 4.10 2.17 -3.59
N LEU A 716 4.14 1.62 -2.38
CA LEU A 716 4.55 0.24 -2.14
C LEU A 716 3.63 -0.41 -1.10
N GLU A 717 3.10 -1.58 -1.44
CA GLU A 717 2.37 -2.44 -0.50
C GLU A 717 3.07 -3.78 -0.34
N VAL A 718 3.21 -4.25 0.89
CA VAL A 718 3.82 -5.55 1.18
C VAL A 718 3.25 -6.16 2.46
N GLY A 719 2.97 -7.46 2.42
CA GLY A 719 2.36 -8.15 3.56
C GLY A 719 2.17 -9.64 3.34
N SER A 720 1.08 -10.18 3.90
CA SER A 720 0.74 -11.60 3.82
C SER A 720 -0.31 -11.94 2.76
N CYS A 721 -1.02 -10.94 2.23
CA CYS A 721 -2.19 -11.09 1.35
C CYS A 721 -1.78 -11.46 -0.07
N ASN A 722 -2.08 -12.68 -0.50
CA ASN A 722 -1.98 -13.02 -1.92
C ASN A 722 -2.97 -12.17 -2.73
N HIS A 723 -2.61 -11.79 -3.95
CA HIS A 723 -3.50 -11.12 -4.89
C HIS A 723 -4.47 -12.11 -5.54
N ASN A 724 -5.39 -12.63 -4.72
CA ASN A 724 -6.53 -13.46 -5.10
C ASN A 724 -7.78 -13.11 -4.27
N ASN A 725 -8.96 -13.54 -4.72
CA ASN A 725 -10.21 -13.27 -3.98
C ASN A 725 -10.15 -13.80 -2.54
N ARG A 726 -9.46 -14.92 -2.33
CA ARG A 726 -9.25 -15.51 -1.02
C ARG A 726 -8.57 -14.57 -0.03
N GLY A 727 -7.39 -14.04 -0.35
CA GLY A 727 -6.65 -13.09 0.47
C GLY A 727 -7.38 -11.76 0.65
N LEU A 728 -8.01 -11.27 -0.43
CA LEU A 728 -8.64 -9.96 -0.46
C LEU A 728 -10.01 -9.90 0.24
N LEU A 729 -10.77 -11.00 0.25
CA LEU A 729 -12.17 -10.99 0.66
C LEU A 729 -12.49 -11.84 1.88
N TYR A 730 -11.75 -12.91 2.18
CA TYR A 730 -12.21 -13.82 3.24
C TYR A 730 -11.12 -14.56 4.02
N GLU A 731 -9.83 -14.31 3.77
CA GLU A 731 -8.74 -14.68 4.68
C GLU A 731 -8.34 -13.54 5.60
N GLY A 732 -7.86 -13.92 6.79
CA GLY A 732 -7.23 -12.97 7.67
C GLY A 732 -5.84 -12.61 7.15
N GLU A 733 -5.62 -11.38 6.72
CA GLU A 733 -4.36 -10.89 6.14
C GLU A 733 -3.92 -9.55 6.75
N LEU A 734 -2.64 -9.22 6.62
CA LEU A 734 -2.05 -7.97 7.12
C LEU A 734 -0.93 -7.50 6.19
N ALA A 735 -0.91 -6.21 5.87
CA ALA A 735 0.12 -5.56 5.07
C ALA A 735 0.43 -4.16 5.60
N ILE A 736 1.50 -3.58 5.07
CA ILE A 736 1.73 -2.14 5.14
C ILE A 736 1.58 -1.53 3.75
N ALA A 737 1.01 -0.34 3.68
CA ALA A 737 0.94 0.50 2.49
C ALA A 737 1.75 1.78 2.73
N VAL A 738 2.75 2.05 1.91
CA VAL A 738 3.64 3.21 2.00
C VAL A 738 3.41 4.12 0.81
N HIS A 739 3.28 5.43 1.07
CA HIS A 739 3.18 6.45 0.03
C HIS A 739 4.28 7.51 0.26
N ASP A 740 5.45 7.27 -0.33
CA ASP A 740 6.61 8.16 -0.28
C ASP A 740 7.54 7.91 -1.47
N ALA A 741 7.63 8.87 -2.39
CA ALA A 741 8.37 8.71 -3.64
C ALA A 741 9.86 8.37 -3.43
N ALA A 742 10.52 9.09 -2.51
CA ALA A 742 11.96 8.91 -2.31
C ALA A 742 12.28 7.55 -1.70
N TRP A 743 11.48 7.10 -0.74
CA TRP A 743 11.66 5.82 -0.07
C TRP A 743 11.29 4.65 -0.99
N VAL A 744 10.17 4.76 -1.74
CA VAL A 744 9.71 3.70 -2.66
C VAL A 744 10.68 3.53 -3.83
N GLU A 745 11.14 4.62 -4.47
CA GLU A 745 12.17 4.55 -5.51
C GLU A 745 13.45 3.86 -5.00
N ALA A 746 13.88 4.18 -3.78
CA ALA A 746 15.04 3.55 -3.15
C ALA A 746 14.82 2.05 -2.90
N GLN A 747 13.62 1.62 -2.49
CA GLN A 747 13.31 0.20 -2.31
C GLN A 747 13.26 -0.53 -3.64
N ARG A 748 12.62 0.06 -4.66
CA ARG A 748 12.57 -0.48 -6.01
C ARG A 748 13.97 -0.77 -6.56
N HIS A 749 14.93 0.14 -6.38
CA HIS A 749 16.32 -0.10 -6.80
C HIS A 749 16.95 -1.32 -6.13
N ARG A 750 16.66 -1.56 -4.85
CA ARG A 750 17.15 -2.73 -4.12
C ARG A 750 16.50 -4.01 -4.66
N VAL A 751 15.17 -4.01 -4.83
CA VAL A 751 14.41 -5.16 -5.34
C VAL A 751 14.82 -5.48 -6.78
N PHE A 752 14.74 -4.51 -7.69
CA PHE A 752 15.04 -4.75 -9.10
C PHE A 752 16.53 -5.05 -9.34
N GLY A 753 17.41 -4.45 -8.54
CA GLY A 753 18.83 -4.77 -8.55
C GLY A 753 19.12 -6.21 -8.13
N ASN A 754 18.37 -6.76 -7.18
CA ASN A 754 18.46 -8.17 -6.82
C ASN A 754 17.92 -9.07 -7.95
N LEU A 755 16.73 -8.76 -8.48
CA LEU A 755 16.09 -9.57 -9.51
C LEU A 755 16.89 -9.61 -10.82
N ILE A 756 17.25 -8.45 -11.38
CA ILE A 756 17.96 -8.32 -12.67
C ILE A 756 19.47 -8.58 -12.52
N GLY A 757 20.01 -8.39 -11.31
CA GLY A 757 21.42 -8.59 -11.04
C GLY A 757 22.33 -7.51 -11.66
N PRO A 758 23.57 -7.86 -12.06
CA PRO A 758 24.57 -6.89 -12.52
C PRO A 758 24.20 -6.04 -13.75
N ALA A 759 23.19 -6.46 -14.51
CA ALA A 759 22.69 -5.74 -15.68
C ALA A 759 21.76 -4.56 -15.30
N TYR A 760 21.30 -4.49 -14.04
CA TYR A 760 20.40 -3.43 -13.59
C TYR A 760 21.10 -2.07 -13.58
N SER A 761 20.43 -1.05 -14.13
CA SER A 761 20.86 0.34 -13.99
C SER A 761 19.95 1.08 -13.02
N PRO A 762 20.49 1.78 -12.00
CA PRO A 762 19.69 2.65 -11.14
C PRO A 762 19.21 3.91 -11.86
N THR A 763 19.48 4.07 -13.15
CA THR A 763 18.91 5.16 -13.97
C THR A 763 17.68 4.73 -14.76
N VAL A 764 17.22 3.47 -14.62
CA VAL A 764 15.98 3.01 -15.26
C VAL A 764 14.82 3.79 -14.64
N GLY A 765 14.22 4.68 -15.44
CA GLY A 765 13.02 5.41 -15.05
C GLY A 765 11.77 4.53 -15.11
N ALA A 766 10.68 5.03 -14.53
CA ALA A 766 9.38 4.33 -14.46
C ALA A 766 8.88 3.84 -15.83
N GLU A 767 9.09 4.60 -16.91
CA GLU A 767 8.64 4.25 -18.27
C GLU A 767 9.43 3.09 -18.92
N ASP A 768 10.64 2.81 -18.43
CA ASP A 768 11.57 1.82 -19.00
C ASP A 768 11.57 0.49 -18.22
N VAL A 769 10.78 0.37 -17.15
CA VAL A 769 10.80 -0.77 -16.23
C VAL A 769 10.50 -2.08 -16.95
N LEU A 770 9.40 -2.16 -17.71
CA LEU A 770 9.05 -3.39 -18.44
C LEU A 770 10.14 -3.79 -19.46
N GLN A 771 10.73 -2.80 -20.14
CA GLN A 771 11.79 -3.07 -21.10
C GLN A 771 13.06 -3.61 -20.44
N ALA A 772 13.42 -3.11 -19.26
CA ALA A 772 14.55 -3.62 -18.48
C ALA A 772 14.34 -5.10 -18.11
N PHE A 773 13.14 -5.46 -17.64
CA PHE A 773 12.80 -6.86 -17.33
C PHE A 773 12.77 -7.75 -18.57
N ARG A 774 12.18 -7.30 -19.68
CA ARG A 774 12.19 -8.05 -20.96
C ARG A 774 13.60 -8.32 -21.46
N THR A 775 14.50 -7.33 -21.36
CA THR A 775 15.89 -7.49 -21.78
C THR A 775 16.64 -8.48 -20.88
N ALA A 776 16.45 -8.42 -19.57
CA ALA A 776 17.04 -9.38 -18.64
C ALA A 776 16.52 -10.81 -18.87
N ALA A 777 15.20 -10.94 -19.00
CA ALA A 777 14.52 -12.20 -19.28
C ALA A 777 15.01 -12.85 -20.58
N ALA A 778 15.10 -12.08 -21.67
CA ALA A 778 15.56 -12.59 -22.96
C ALA A 778 17.04 -13.03 -22.92
N PHE A 779 17.89 -12.31 -22.18
CA PHE A 779 19.29 -12.71 -21.99
C PHE A 779 19.40 -14.05 -21.26
N ASN A 780 18.63 -14.20 -20.18
CA ASN A 780 18.61 -15.43 -19.38
C ASN A 780 18.00 -16.61 -20.12
N GLN A 781 16.93 -16.37 -20.89
CA GLN A 781 16.32 -17.39 -21.74
C GLN A 781 17.30 -17.89 -22.81
N ALA A 782 18.05 -16.98 -23.46
CA ALA A 782 19.05 -17.40 -24.44
C ALA A 782 20.14 -18.31 -23.83
N ALA A 783 20.57 -18.04 -22.59
CA ALA A 783 21.51 -18.92 -21.90
C ALA A 783 20.89 -20.28 -21.56
N TYR A 784 19.61 -20.30 -21.15
CA TYR A 784 18.87 -21.54 -20.90
C TYR A 784 18.73 -22.37 -22.19
N ASP A 785 18.34 -21.75 -23.30
CA ASP A 785 18.17 -22.42 -24.59
C ASP A 785 19.49 -23.03 -25.09
N GLU A 786 20.61 -22.34 -24.89
CA GLU A 786 21.94 -22.88 -25.22
C GLU A 786 22.26 -24.14 -24.39
N TRP A 787 21.86 -24.19 -23.11
CA TRP A 787 21.98 -25.40 -22.30
C TRP A 787 21.03 -26.52 -22.74
N ASP A 788 19.78 -26.19 -23.05
CA ASP A 788 18.77 -27.15 -23.51
C ASP A 788 19.19 -27.82 -24.83
N ASP A 789 19.77 -27.06 -25.76
CA ASP A 789 20.32 -27.56 -27.03
C ASP A 789 21.44 -28.61 -26.84
N GLU A 790 22.17 -28.52 -25.72
CA GLU A 790 23.26 -29.44 -25.35
C GLU A 790 22.77 -30.55 -24.38
N GLY A 791 21.48 -30.52 -24.00
CA GLY A 791 20.89 -31.51 -23.07
C GLY A 791 21.19 -31.27 -21.60
N PHE A 792 21.51 -30.02 -21.23
CA PHE A 792 21.94 -29.59 -19.89
C PHE A 792 23.28 -30.17 -19.43
N ASP A 793 24.07 -30.68 -20.38
CA ASP A 793 25.38 -31.30 -20.18
C ASP A 793 26.37 -30.68 -21.19
N LEU A 794 27.54 -30.24 -20.71
CA LEU A 794 28.65 -29.79 -21.54
C LEU A 794 29.94 -30.57 -21.26
N ASP A 795 30.54 -31.10 -22.32
CA ASP A 795 31.96 -31.52 -22.32
C ASP A 795 32.87 -30.30 -22.49
N LEU A 796 33.51 -29.88 -21.41
CA LEU A 796 34.39 -28.71 -21.39
C LEU A 796 35.88 -29.06 -21.26
N ASP A 797 36.26 -30.33 -21.09
CA ASP A 797 37.67 -30.73 -20.87
C ASP A 797 38.38 -29.88 -19.78
N GLY A 798 37.67 -29.50 -18.71
CA GLY A 798 38.17 -28.66 -17.62
C GLY A 798 38.31 -27.17 -17.96
N HIS A 799 37.79 -26.73 -19.10
CA HIS A 799 37.66 -25.31 -19.45
C HIS A 799 36.47 -24.66 -18.72
N PRO A 800 36.54 -23.35 -18.43
CA PRO A 800 35.42 -22.65 -17.81
C PRO A 800 34.21 -22.61 -18.75
N VAL A 801 33.01 -22.67 -18.16
CA VAL A 801 31.73 -22.49 -18.87
C VAL A 801 31.76 -21.21 -19.71
N PRO A 802 31.53 -21.29 -21.04
CA PRO A 802 31.52 -20.12 -21.89
C PRO A 802 30.42 -19.13 -21.51
N ALA A 803 30.67 -17.83 -21.70
CA ALA A 803 29.76 -16.77 -21.25
C ALA A 803 28.32 -16.85 -21.81
N LYS A 804 28.12 -17.46 -22.99
CA LYS A 804 26.78 -17.65 -23.58
C LYS A 804 25.87 -18.58 -22.76
N TYR A 805 26.45 -19.43 -21.90
CA TYR A 805 25.74 -20.36 -21.03
C TYR A 805 25.51 -19.81 -19.61
N ILE A 806 25.98 -18.59 -19.32
CA ILE A 806 25.93 -18.02 -17.98
C ILE A 806 24.83 -16.94 -17.93
N PRO A 807 23.68 -17.22 -17.27
CA PRO A 807 22.65 -16.21 -17.05
C PRO A 807 23.12 -15.14 -16.06
N SER A 808 22.35 -14.05 -15.96
CA SER A 808 22.56 -12.92 -15.06
C SER A 808 21.28 -12.57 -14.32
N GLY A 809 21.32 -12.55 -12.98
CA GLY A 809 20.14 -12.36 -12.15
C GLY A 809 19.20 -13.57 -12.23
N PHE A 810 17.93 -13.36 -11.91
CA PHE A 810 16.96 -14.44 -11.70
C PHE A 810 15.76 -14.39 -12.66
N VAL A 811 15.63 -13.34 -13.47
CA VAL A 811 14.41 -13.11 -14.27
C VAL A 811 14.39 -13.98 -15.53
N TYR A 812 13.32 -14.74 -15.72
CA TYR A 812 13.04 -15.50 -16.94
C TYR A 812 11.63 -15.16 -17.46
N PRO A 813 11.40 -15.25 -18.78
CA PRO A 813 10.04 -15.14 -19.29
C PRO A 813 9.21 -16.31 -18.75
N MET A 814 7.93 -16.06 -18.56
CA MET A 814 6.98 -17.10 -18.22
C MET A 814 5.95 -17.23 -19.33
N SER A 815 5.68 -18.46 -19.74
CA SER A 815 4.64 -18.81 -20.69
C SER A 815 3.76 -19.90 -20.09
N PHE A 816 2.46 -19.82 -20.35
CA PHE A 816 1.53 -20.88 -19.97
C PHE A 816 1.48 -21.95 -21.08
N PRO A 817 1.74 -23.23 -20.80
CA PRO A 817 1.29 -24.30 -21.68
C PRO A 817 -0.25 -24.35 -21.71
N GLU A 818 -0.83 -25.00 -22.73
CA GLU A 818 -2.30 -25.05 -22.87
C GLU A 818 -2.99 -25.59 -21.59
N PRO A 819 -4.12 -25.01 -21.18
CA PRO A 819 -4.71 -25.24 -19.86
C PRO A 819 -5.39 -26.61 -19.66
N THR A 820 -5.19 -27.57 -20.56
CA THR A 820 -5.71 -28.96 -20.46
C THR A 820 -5.05 -29.79 -19.34
N GLU A 821 -4.21 -29.18 -18.51
CA GLU A 821 -3.47 -29.81 -17.41
C GLU A 821 -3.86 -29.25 -16.03
N CYS A 822 -4.93 -28.46 -15.89
CA CYS A 822 -5.38 -28.01 -14.57
C CYS A 822 -6.07 -29.14 -13.79
N PHE A 823 -5.64 -29.40 -12.55
CA PHE A 823 -6.20 -30.49 -11.72
C PHE A 823 -7.70 -30.28 -11.47
N LEU A 824 -8.12 -29.02 -11.32
CA LEU A 824 -9.48 -28.64 -10.96
C LEU A 824 -9.97 -27.48 -11.84
N GLU A 825 -10.28 -27.79 -13.11
CA GLU A 825 -10.81 -26.86 -14.13
C GLU A 825 -12.14 -26.16 -13.77
N SER A 826 -12.80 -26.57 -12.67
CA SER A 826 -14.14 -26.13 -12.27
C SER A 826 -14.20 -25.54 -10.86
N ILE A 827 -13.07 -25.17 -10.27
CA ILE A 827 -13.10 -24.36 -9.05
C ILE A 827 -13.50 -22.94 -9.45
N GLY A 828 -14.52 -22.38 -8.79
CA GLY A 828 -14.97 -21.00 -9.01
C GLY A 828 -13.90 -19.96 -8.61
N ALA A 829 -13.97 -18.77 -9.19
CA ALA A 829 -12.99 -17.71 -8.95
C ALA A 829 -12.87 -17.26 -7.48
N ASP A 830 -13.89 -17.54 -6.67
CA ASP A 830 -13.91 -17.24 -5.25
C ASP A 830 -13.21 -18.29 -4.39
N VAL A 831 -12.95 -19.50 -4.91
CA VAL A 831 -12.31 -20.60 -4.15
C VAL A 831 -10.83 -20.74 -4.48
N THR A 832 -10.42 -20.23 -5.63
CA THR A 832 -9.03 -20.06 -6.05
C THR A 832 -8.41 -18.82 -5.44
#